data_AF-A0A401L9S0-F1
#
_entry.id   AF-A0A401L9S0-F1
#
_cell.length_a   1.000
_cell.length_b   1.000
_cell.length_c   1.000
_cell.angle_alpha   90.00
_cell.angle_beta   90.00
_cell.angle_gamma   90.00
#
_symmetry.space_group_name_H-M   'P 1'
#
loop_
_entity.id
_entity.type
_entity.pdbx_description
1 polymer ?
#
loop_
_entity_poly.entity_id
_entity_poly.type
_entity_poly.pdbx_seq_one_letter_code
_entity_poly.pdbx_strand_id
1 'polypeptide(L)'
;MTLKYLITGATGGLGQQVLNYFVENVASCEFAAASSNANNKKLFEERRIAFRHVNYDDLHSLQTGFREVENLLFISTSSATRSEQHARVIMAAKTSGVKHVWYTSLAFGGFTDDSKAPVQQDHLLTERLLKESGLTFTSIREGIYAECFTVFLDWYPDRTTVTLPADGEVAYAQRAELGEATARIMIRGGYENQIVLFTPEETITAKEIVDIINETTGRQVKLNVIPREKYLQLSGADNPRGKPKEHFQMIATMWDEISAGSLLTTDPLMREILGRKPTTPQDAVKKLLKENRDYVDTLRRHMQNVHGVNDMSDIKHACTHCRKQKSRCQGGPPCNKCLRRGIHCSLERRAEPHPAEPPDPPRMLQPPPAQPEADDSDQESHYIGIYFNVFHPRWPFVHQGSFGNHEAPLLVKSMLVLGLWMSKQRKAQSKAIDLHNVLGLAIRQQTDAWDASIADATSTCKWPISTYQAILLHIIFAGLYRGGGELDIDLKPSLAPADADLLERLVISCKKLGMFYYPNILEHYSNSILPGFSWVSIEDVKRFNLALFKVCRAFGILDKEEGIIMPGTTSGRLRACDLQFPPPKNSPLWNAVTKDEWESAATADMDRHSIYDPLPQEWISNSADIVELVVTGFPLD
;
A
#
# COMPACT_ATOMS: atom_id res chain seq x y z
N MET A 1 -21.94 -15.43 -31.76
CA MET A 1 -21.23 -16.72 -31.96
C MET A 1 -20.57 -17.00 -30.63
N THR A 2 -20.89 -18.11 -30.00
CA THR A 2 -20.34 -18.46 -28.69
C THR A 2 -18.81 -18.51 -28.77
N LEU A 3 -18.16 -17.77 -27.88
CA LEU A 3 -16.72 -17.80 -27.71
C LEU A 3 -16.35 -19.01 -26.86
N LYS A 4 -15.54 -19.91 -27.40
CA LYS A 4 -15.19 -21.17 -26.73
C LYS A 4 -14.31 -20.95 -25.51
N TYR A 5 -13.35 -20.03 -25.61
CA TYR A 5 -12.43 -19.71 -24.50
C TYR A 5 -12.23 -18.20 -24.30
N LEU A 6 -12.30 -17.75 -23.05
CA LEU A 6 -11.86 -16.41 -22.65
C LEU A 6 -10.73 -16.51 -21.64
N ILE A 7 -9.59 -15.90 -21.98
CA ILE A 7 -8.38 -15.89 -21.15
C ILE A 7 -8.31 -14.55 -20.42
N THR A 8 -8.63 -14.51 -19.12
CA THR A 8 -8.39 -13.30 -18.30
C THR A 8 -6.93 -13.18 -17.91
N GLY A 9 -6.51 -11.99 -17.44
CA GLY A 9 -5.13 -11.77 -17.01
C GLY A 9 -4.10 -12.00 -18.14
N ALA A 10 -4.50 -11.88 -19.41
CA ALA A 10 -3.71 -12.28 -20.57
C ALA A 10 -2.43 -11.44 -20.77
N THR A 11 -2.34 -10.29 -20.11
CA THR A 11 -1.13 -9.44 -20.08
C THR A 11 -0.19 -9.78 -18.92
N GLY A 12 -0.60 -10.62 -17.98
CA GLY A 12 0.21 -11.06 -16.83
C GLY A 12 1.17 -12.19 -17.18
N GLY A 13 2.10 -12.49 -16.28
CA GLY A 13 3.18 -13.46 -16.54
C GLY A 13 2.68 -14.87 -16.87
N LEU A 14 1.66 -15.38 -16.17
CA LEU A 14 1.05 -16.69 -16.44
C LEU A 14 0.13 -16.64 -17.67
N GLY A 15 -0.76 -15.64 -17.73
CA GLY A 15 -1.73 -15.50 -18.82
C GLY A 15 -1.09 -15.35 -20.19
N GLN A 16 0.08 -14.71 -20.28
CA GLN A 16 0.86 -14.67 -21.52
C GLN A 16 1.32 -16.06 -21.97
N GLN A 17 1.72 -16.94 -21.06
CA GLN A 17 2.16 -18.30 -21.40
C GLN A 17 0.99 -19.15 -21.89
N VAL A 18 -0.17 -19.06 -21.22
CA VAL A 18 -1.41 -19.69 -21.69
C VAL A 18 -1.77 -19.18 -23.08
N LEU A 19 -1.78 -17.84 -23.27
CA LEU A 19 -2.15 -17.23 -24.54
C LEU A 19 -1.20 -17.63 -25.68
N ASN A 20 0.11 -17.71 -25.43
CA ASN A 20 1.07 -18.15 -26.43
C ASN A 20 0.76 -19.57 -26.92
N TYR A 21 0.43 -20.49 -26.00
CA TYR A 21 0.01 -21.84 -26.37
C TYR A 21 -1.27 -21.84 -27.21
N PHE A 22 -2.28 -21.04 -26.82
CA PHE A 22 -3.53 -20.90 -27.59
C PHE A 22 -3.30 -20.35 -29.00
N VAL A 23 -2.45 -19.34 -29.14
CA VAL A 23 -2.11 -18.75 -30.45
C VAL A 23 -1.48 -19.78 -31.39
N GLU A 24 -0.70 -20.71 -30.86
CA GLU A 24 -0.03 -21.74 -31.65
C GLU A 24 -0.92 -22.96 -31.95
N ASN A 25 -1.90 -23.27 -31.10
CA ASN A 25 -2.59 -24.56 -31.11
C ASN A 25 -4.13 -24.48 -31.24
N VAL A 26 -4.73 -23.30 -31.14
CA VAL A 26 -6.18 -23.11 -31.20
C VAL A 26 -6.53 -22.09 -32.29
N ALA A 27 -7.61 -22.33 -33.04
CA ALA A 27 -8.04 -21.38 -34.06
C ALA A 27 -8.40 -20.02 -33.43
N SER A 28 -7.91 -18.91 -33.99
CA SER A 28 -8.07 -17.57 -33.42
C SER A 28 -9.52 -17.08 -33.29
N CYS A 29 -10.47 -17.75 -33.97
CA CYS A 29 -11.90 -17.50 -33.81
C CYS A 29 -12.53 -18.20 -32.58
N GLU A 30 -11.85 -19.17 -31.97
CA GLU A 30 -12.36 -19.90 -30.80
C GLU A 30 -12.03 -19.22 -29.47
N PHE A 31 -11.05 -18.32 -29.42
CA PHE A 31 -10.61 -17.71 -28.16
C PHE A 31 -10.47 -16.18 -28.23
N ALA A 32 -10.58 -15.54 -27.07
CA ALA A 32 -10.28 -14.13 -26.88
C ALA A 32 -9.38 -13.93 -25.65
N ALA A 33 -8.57 -12.88 -25.70
CA ALA A 33 -7.76 -12.41 -24.58
C ALA A 33 -8.44 -11.25 -23.88
N ALA A 34 -8.31 -11.19 -22.56
CA ALA A 34 -8.86 -10.10 -21.75
C ALA A 34 -7.83 -9.40 -20.87
N SER A 35 -8.05 -8.11 -20.68
CA SER A 35 -7.22 -7.18 -19.89
C SER A 35 -8.12 -6.21 -19.13
N SER A 36 -7.69 -5.79 -17.93
CA SER A 36 -8.34 -4.73 -17.16
C SER A 36 -8.13 -3.34 -17.77
N ASN A 37 -7.08 -3.17 -18.58
CA ASN A 37 -6.82 -1.94 -19.33
C ASN A 37 -7.33 -2.07 -20.77
N ALA A 38 -8.35 -1.28 -21.12
CA ALA A 38 -8.94 -1.24 -22.46
C ALA A 38 -7.97 -0.76 -23.55
N ASN A 39 -6.93 0.00 -23.19
CA ASN A 39 -5.92 0.49 -24.14
C ASN A 39 -5.06 -0.64 -24.72
N ASN A 40 -5.06 -1.82 -24.09
CA ASN A 40 -4.36 -3.01 -24.60
C ASN A 40 -5.06 -3.65 -25.81
N LYS A 41 -6.24 -3.15 -26.24
CA LYS A 41 -6.98 -3.68 -27.39
C LYS A 41 -6.10 -3.87 -28.64
N LYS A 42 -5.32 -2.85 -29.00
CA LYS A 42 -4.45 -2.89 -30.20
C LYS A 42 -3.40 -4.01 -30.12
N LEU A 43 -2.82 -4.25 -28.93
CA LEU A 43 -1.81 -5.29 -28.70
C LEU A 43 -2.30 -6.70 -29.12
N PHE A 44 -3.59 -6.96 -28.94
CA PHE A 44 -4.20 -8.25 -29.29
C PHE A 44 -4.72 -8.27 -30.73
N GLU A 45 -5.41 -7.22 -31.16
CA GLU A 45 -6.02 -7.17 -32.50
C GLU A 45 -4.98 -7.15 -33.63
N GLU A 46 -3.81 -6.52 -33.43
CA GLU A 46 -2.69 -6.56 -34.38
C GLU A 46 -2.16 -7.99 -34.60
N ARG A 47 -2.29 -8.85 -33.59
CA ARG A 47 -1.98 -10.29 -33.65
C ARG A 47 -3.18 -11.14 -34.07
N ARG A 48 -4.28 -10.51 -34.50
CA ARG A 48 -5.56 -11.15 -34.87
C ARG A 48 -6.20 -11.96 -33.73
N ILE A 49 -5.95 -11.54 -32.49
CA ILE A 49 -6.56 -12.11 -31.28
C ILE A 49 -7.75 -11.23 -30.90
N ALA A 50 -8.92 -11.84 -30.73
CA ALA A 50 -10.10 -11.12 -30.26
C ALA A 50 -9.84 -10.57 -28.84
N PHE A 51 -10.27 -9.33 -28.59
CA PHE A 51 -10.05 -8.65 -27.31
C PHE A 51 -11.35 -8.43 -26.54
N ARG A 52 -11.32 -8.66 -25.22
CA ARG A 52 -12.39 -8.24 -24.30
C ARG A 52 -11.84 -7.42 -23.14
N HIS A 53 -12.46 -6.28 -22.85
CA HIS A 53 -12.13 -5.52 -21.65
C HIS A 53 -12.81 -6.19 -20.45
N VAL A 54 -12.00 -6.58 -19.46
CA VAL A 54 -12.45 -7.25 -18.23
C VAL A 54 -11.65 -6.70 -17.07
N ASN A 55 -12.29 -5.87 -16.25
CA ASN A 55 -11.75 -5.33 -15.01
C ASN A 55 -12.53 -5.92 -13.83
N TYR A 56 -11.85 -6.60 -12.91
CA TYR A 56 -12.51 -7.30 -11.80
C TYR A 56 -13.15 -6.35 -10.76
N ASP A 57 -12.76 -5.08 -10.77
CA ASP A 57 -13.39 -4.03 -9.95
C ASP A 57 -14.65 -3.44 -10.61
N ASP A 58 -14.87 -3.71 -11.90
CA ASP A 58 -15.99 -3.19 -12.69
C ASP A 58 -16.93 -4.32 -13.13
N LEU A 59 -18.04 -4.46 -12.42
CA LEU A 59 -19.07 -5.46 -12.68
C LEU A 59 -19.67 -5.33 -14.09
N HIS A 60 -19.81 -4.12 -14.64
CA HIS A 60 -20.33 -3.92 -15.98
C HIS A 60 -19.35 -4.44 -17.04
N SER A 61 -18.06 -4.19 -16.84
CA SER A 61 -17.02 -4.76 -17.71
C SER A 61 -17.02 -6.29 -17.66
N LEU A 62 -17.18 -6.89 -16.48
CA LEU A 62 -17.26 -8.34 -16.30
C LEU A 62 -18.47 -8.94 -17.03
N GLN A 63 -19.67 -8.37 -16.81
CA GLN A 63 -20.89 -8.83 -17.48
C GLN A 63 -20.75 -8.74 -19.00
N THR A 64 -20.24 -7.62 -19.51
CA THR A 64 -20.02 -7.44 -20.95
C THR A 64 -18.98 -8.40 -21.50
N GLY A 65 -17.84 -8.51 -20.81
CA GLY A 65 -16.72 -9.36 -21.19
C GLY A 65 -17.04 -10.86 -21.14
N PHE A 66 -18.00 -11.30 -20.33
CA PHE A 66 -18.35 -12.71 -20.19
C PHE A 66 -19.55 -13.16 -21.04
N ARG A 67 -20.15 -12.27 -21.84
CA ARG A 67 -21.26 -12.64 -22.73
C ARG A 67 -20.87 -13.73 -23.72
N GLU A 68 -21.71 -14.76 -23.85
CA GLU A 68 -21.50 -15.87 -24.79
C GLU A 68 -20.14 -16.57 -24.62
N VAL A 69 -19.64 -16.74 -23.39
CA VAL A 69 -18.39 -17.47 -23.11
C VAL A 69 -18.71 -18.89 -22.65
N GLU A 70 -18.08 -19.89 -23.25
CA GLU A 70 -18.21 -21.29 -22.81
C GLU A 70 -17.22 -21.60 -21.67
N ASN A 71 -15.92 -21.44 -21.92
CA ASN A 71 -14.87 -21.67 -20.93
C ASN A 71 -14.20 -20.35 -20.54
N LEU A 72 -14.19 -20.03 -19.24
CA LEU A 72 -13.49 -18.89 -18.69
C LEU A 72 -12.23 -19.37 -17.97
N LEU A 73 -11.04 -18.99 -18.42
CA LEU A 73 -9.87 -19.02 -17.56
C LEU A 73 -9.92 -17.81 -16.65
N PHE A 74 -10.15 -18.07 -15.37
CA PHE A 74 -10.13 -17.11 -14.29
C PHE A 74 -8.74 -17.14 -13.63
N ILE A 75 -7.85 -16.26 -14.11
CA ILE A 75 -6.57 -16.01 -13.45
C ILE A 75 -6.79 -15.13 -12.21
N SER A 76 -6.30 -15.59 -11.05
CA SER A 76 -6.37 -14.87 -9.77
C SER A 76 -5.61 -13.54 -9.81
N THR A 77 -6.04 -12.55 -9.03
CA THR A 77 -5.29 -11.29 -8.89
C THR A 77 -4.39 -11.32 -7.66
N SER A 78 -3.44 -10.40 -7.55
CA SER A 78 -2.69 -10.19 -6.31
C SER A 78 -3.17 -8.95 -5.53
N SER A 79 -4.43 -8.52 -5.75
CA SER A 79 -5.00 -7.33 -5.12
C SER A 79 -5.18 -7.51 -3.61
N ALA A 80 -5.14 -6.40 -2.87
CA ALA A 80 -5.62 -6.30 -1.50
C ALA A 80 -7.09 -6.75 -1.36
N THR A 81 -7.89 -6.47 -2.38
CA THR A 81 -9.32 -6.80 -2.50
C THR A 81 -9.58 -8.06 -3.32
N ARG A 82 -8.64 -9.02 -3.29
CA ARG A 82 -8.72 -10.24 -4.09
C ARG A 82 -10.06 -10.95 -3.88
N SER A 83 -10.49 -11.08 -2.63
CA SER A 83 -11.73 -11.75 -2.25
C SER A 83 -12.96 -11.10 -2.89
N GLU A 84 -13.08 -9.77 -2.85
CA GLU A 84 -14.19 -9.03 -3.46
C GLU A 84 -14.15 -9.12 -4.99
N GLN A 85 -12.96 -8.95 -5.59
CA GLN A 85 -12.76 -9.10 -7.03
C GLN A 85 -13.18 -10.49 -7.51
N HIS A 86 -12.76 -11.53 -6.81
CA HIS A 86 -13.06 -12.91 -7.13
C HIS A 86 -14.55 -13.23 -7.00
N ALA A 87 -15.21 -12.72 -5.95
CA ALA A 87 -16.66 -12.84 -5.80
C ALA A 87 -17.42 -12.19 -6.97
N ARG A 88 -17.00 -11.00 -7.44
CA ARG A 88 -17.59 -10.34 -8.62
C ARG A 88 -17.40 -11.15 -9.89
N VAL A 89 -16.22 -11.72 -10.12
CA VAL A 89 -15.93 -12.58 -11.27
C VAL A 89 -16.87 -13.79 -11.28
N ILE A 90 -17.00 -14.48 -10.14
CA ILE A 90 -17.88 -15.66 -10.01
C ILE A 90 -19.35 -15.28 -10.26
N MET A 91 -19.81 -14.17 -9.67
CA MET A 91 -21.17 -13.67 -9.86
C MET A 91 -21.45 -13.32 -11.32
N ALA A 92 -20.52 -12.64 -11.99
CA ALA A 92 -20.65 -12.28 -13.40
C ALA A 92 -20.60 -13.51 -14.31
N ALA A 93 -19.72 -14.48 -14.04
CA ALA A 93 -19.63 -15.73 -14.80
C ALA A 93 -20.95 -16.50 -14.73
N LYS A 94 -21.53 -16.60 -13.52
CA LYS A 94 -22.85 -17.20 -13.30
C LYS A 94 -23.96 -16.48 -14.07
N THR A 95 -24.01 -15.15 -13.94
CA THR A 95 -25.06 -14.32 -14.56
C THR A 95 -24.98 -14.34 -16.09
N SER A 96 -23.77 -14.37 -16.64
CA SER A 96 -23.54 -14.42 -18.10
C SER A 96 -23.62 -15.83 -18.69
N GLY A 97 -23.88 -16.85 -17.85
CA GLY A 97 -24.11 -18.23 -18.30
C GLY A 97 -22.85 -18.96 -18.78
N VAL A 98 -21.68 -18.61 -18.22
CA VAL A 98 -20.41 -19.32 -18.46
C VAL A 98 -20.59 -20.80 -18.12
N LYS A 99 -20.10 -21.68 -19.00
CA LYS A 99 -20.30 -23.13 -18.87
C LYS A 99 -19.27 -23.79 -17.96
N HIS A 100 -18.01 -23.36 -18.03
CA HIS A 100 -16.93 -23.89 -17.21
C HIS A 100 -15.98 -22.77 -16.76
N VAL A 101 -15.66 -22.71 -15.47
CA VAL A 101 -14.63 -21.82 -14.93
C VAL A 101 -13.36 -22.61 -14.58
N TRP A 102 -12.26 -22.31 -15.26
CA TRP A 102 -10.93 -22.81 -14.97
C TRP A 102 -10.23 -21.80 -14.08
N TYR A 103 -10.04 -22.11 -12.79
CA TYR A 103 -9.51 -21.17 -11.82
C TYR A 103 -8.05 -21.48 -11.49
N THR A 104 -7.17 -20.48 -11.55
CA THR A 104 -5.77 -20.64 -11.11
C THR A 104 -5.68 -20.37 -9.60
N SER A 105 -5.57 -21.45 -8.85
CA SER A 105 -5.36 -21.47 -7.40
C SER A 105 -3.88 -21.74 -7.09
N LEU A 106 -3.55 -21.95 -5.82
CA LEU A 106 -2.18 -22.15 -5.35
C LEU A 106 -2.07 -23.46 -4.55
N ALA A 107 -0.93 -24.15 -4.65
CA ALA A 107 -0.73 -25.49 -4.10
C ALA A 107 -0.28 -25.55 -2.62
N PHE A 108 -0.41 -24.47 -1.86
CA PHE A 108 -0.14 -24.52 -0.41
C PHE A 108 -1.13 -25.45 0.29
N GLY A 109 -0.63 -26.50 0.94
CA GLY A 109 -1.41 -27.59 1.54
C GLY A 109 -1.75 -28.71 0.56
N GLY A 110 -1.29 -28.65 -0.70
CA GLY A 110 -1.61 -29.66 -1.70
C GLY A 110 -3.12 -29.77 -1.94
N PHE A 111 -3.71 -30.92 -1.61
CA PHE A 111 -5.16 -31.17 -1.73
C PHE A 111 -5.99 -30.78 -0.49
N THR A 112 -5.36 -30.35 0.60
CA THR A 112 -6.07 -30.01 1.84
C THR A 112 -6.53 -28.55 1.85
N ASP A 113 -7.48 -28.22 2.73
CA ASP A 113 -8.05 -26.88 2.88
C ASP A 113 -7.61 -26.20 4.19
N ASP A 114 -6.50 -26.66 4.79
CA ASP A 114 -6.09 -26.26 6.14
C ASP A 114 -4.87 -25.33 6.21
N SER A 115 -4.14 -25.13 5.11
CA SER A 115 -2.98 -24.23 5.00
C SER A 115 -3.25 -22.87 5.61
N LYS A 116 -2.38 -22.38 6.52
CA LYS A 116 -2.54 -21.06 7.15
C LYS A 116 -1.80 -19.95 6.41
N ALA A 117 -1.16 -20.25 5.28
CA ALA A 117 -0.54 -19.25 4.44
C ALA A 117 -1.58 -18.18 4.02
N PRO A 118 -1.36 -16.89 4.30
CA PRO A 118 -2.34 -15.83 3.99
C PRO A 118 -2.77 -15.81 2.52
N VAL A 119 -1.80 -16.02 1.61
CA VAL A 119 -2.09 -16.08 0.17
C VAL A 119 -3.04 -17.23 -0.19
N GLN A 120 -2.93 -18.38 0.48
CA GLN A 120 -3.78 -19.55 0.24
C GLN A 120 -5.18 -19.35 0.80
N GLN A 121 -5.34 -18.62 1.91
CA GLN A 121 -6.66 -18.39 2.51
C GLN A 121 -7.63 -17.70 1.53
N ASP A 122 -7.14 -16.75 0.71
CA ASP A 122 -7.97 -16.11 -0.32
C ASP A 122 -8.35 -17.10 -1.44
N HIS A 123 -7.43 -18.00 -1.81
CA HIS A 123 -7.70 -19.04 -2.81
C HIS A 123 -8.74 -20.03 -2.30
N LEU A 124 -8.65 -20.48 -1.05
CA LEU A 124 -9.63 -21.35 -0.41
C LEU A 124 -11.01 -20.68 -0.30
N LEU A 125 -11.07 -19.37 -0.04
CA LEU A 125 -12.33 -18.63 -0.12
C LEU A 125 -12.90 -18.65 -1.55
N THR A 126 -12.07 -18.45 -2.56
CA THR A 126 -12.51 -18.45 -3.97
C THR A 126 -13.02 -19.82 -4.40
N GLU A 127 -12.36 -20.90 -4.00
CA GLU A 127 -12.79 -22.28 -4.28
C GLU A 127 -14.13 -22.60 -3.60
N ARG A 128 -14.35 -22.13 -2.36
CA ARG A 128 -15.65 -22.22 -1.69
C ARG A 128 -16.73 -21.46 -2.45
N LEU A 129 -16.47 -20.23 -2.87
CA LEU A 129 -17.41 -19.42 -3.65
C LEU A 129 -17.75 -20.08 -5.00
N LEU A 130 -16.77 -20.68 -5.69
CA LEU A 130 -17.00 -21.43 -6.93
C LEU A 130 -17.93 -22.62 -6.67
N LYS A 131 -17.65 -23.41 -5.63
CA LYS A 131 -18.47 -24.56 -5.23
C LYS A 131 -19.91 -24.15 -4.87
N GLU A 132 -20.08 -23.08 -4.11
CA GLU A 132 -21.40 -22.56 -3.70
C GLU A 132 -22.16 -21.89 -4.85
N SER A 133 -21.46 -21.39 -5.87
CA SER A 133 -22.09 -20.69 -7.00
C SER A 133 -22.95 -21.61 -7.87
N GLY A 134 -22.65 -22.91 -7.91
CA GLY A 134 -23.26 -23.89 -8.82
C GLY A 134 -22.71 -23.85 -10.25
N LEU A 135 -21.67 -23.05 -10.52
CA LEU A 135 -20.91 -23.13 -11.78
C LEU A 135 -20.12 -24.44 -11.84
N THR A 136 -20.03 -25.05 -13.02
CA THR A 136 -19.02 -26.08 -13.26
C THR A 136 -17.65 -25.42 -13.23
N PHE A 137 -16.73 -25.95 -12.44
CA PHE A 137 -15.39 -25.39 -12.33
C PHE A 137 -14.30 -26.47 -12.26
N THR A 138 -13.06 -26.08 -12.54
CA THR A 138 -11.87 -26.85 -12.16
C THR A 138 -10.90 -25.90 -11.48
N SER A 139 -10.51 -26.20 -10.24
CA SER A 139 -9.49 -25.42 -9.53
C SER A 139 -8.12 -26.03 -9.78
N ILE A 140 -7.26 -25.30 -10.47
CA ILE A 140 -5.88 -25.70 -10.76
C ILE A 140 -5.00 -25.08 -9.68
N ARG A 141 -4.64 -25.86 -8.66
CA ARG A 141 -3.70 -25.45 -7.63
C ARG A 141 -2.28 -25.56 -8.18
N GLU A 142 -1.71 -24.43 -8.58
CA GLU A 142 -0.38 -24.36 -9.18
C GLU A 142 0.73 -24.37 -8.13
N GLY A 143 1.83 -25.06 -8.44
CA GLY A 143 3.07 -25.02 -7.69
C GLY A 143 3.72 -23.62 -7.72
N ILE A 144 4.65 -23.38 -6.79
CA ILE A 144 5.29 -22.07 -6.69
C ILE A 144 6.16 -21.82 -7.92
N TYR A 145 6.07 -20.62 -8.49
CA TYR A 145 6.90 -20.22 -9.62
C TYR A 145 8.38 -20.25 -9.25
N ALA A 146 9.18 -21.00 -10.01
CA ALA A 146 10.63 -21.07 -9.82
C ALA A 146 11.29 -19.70 -9.92
N GLU A 147 10.74 -18.80 -10.73
CA GLU A 147 11.16 -17.39 -10.85
C GLU A 147 11.12 -16.64 -9.52
N CYS A 148 10.31 -17.08 -8.55
CA CYS A 148 10.20 -16.45 -7.24
C CYS A 148 11.23 -16.93 -6.22
N PHE A 149 12.17 -17.82 -6.55
CA PHE A 149 13.07 -18.43 -5.55
C PHE A 149 13.84 -17.37 -4.73
N THR A 150 14.27 -16.26 -5.36
CA THR A 150 14.97 -15.16 -4.67
C THR A 150 14.09 -14.39 -3.71
N VAL A 151 12.76 -14.41 -3.91
CA VAL A 151 11.78 -13.81 -2.99
C VAL A 151 11.71 -14.62 -1.70
N PHE A 152 11.59 -15.95 -1.81
CA PHE A 152 11.49 -16.85 -0.67
C PHE A 152 12.80 -16.90 0.15
N LEU A 153 13.95 -16.83 -0.53
CA LEU A 153 15.25 -16.74 0.14
C LEU A 153 15.57 -15.34 0.69
N ASP A 154 14.79 -14.32 0.34
CA ASP A 154 15.12 -12.92 0.58
C ASP A 154 16.53 -12.49 0.09
N TRP A 155 17.01 -13.13 -0.99
CA TRP A 155 18.39 -13.04 -1.45
C TRP A 155 18.61 -11.97 -2.54
N TYR A 156 19.82 -11.40 -2.55
CA TYR A 156 20.29 -10.45 -3.56
C TYR A 156 21.75 -10.75 -3.94
N PRO A 157 22.23 -10.38 -5.15
CA PRO A 157 23.52 -10.82 -5.66
C PRO A 157 24.69 -10.23 -4.87
N ASP A 158 24.50 -9.07 -4.24
CA ASP A 158 25.47 -8.41 -3.36
C ASP A 158 25.52 -9.03 -1.95
N ARG A 159 24.65 -9.99 -1.61
CA ARG A 159 24.66 -10.67 -0.31
C ARG A 159 25.41 -12.00 -0.36
N THR A 160 26.31 -12.14 0.60
CA THR A 160 27.05 -13.37 0.90
C THR A 160 26.44 -14.18 2.04
N THR A 161 25.34 -13.71 2.63
CA THR A 161 24.59 -14.44 3.67
C THR A 161 23.09 -14.35 3.39
N VAL A 162 22.43 -15.51 3.42
CA VAL A 162 20.98 -15.69 3.45
C VAL A 162 20.60 -16.09 4.86
N THR A 163 19.75 -15.31 5.53
CA THR A 163 19.24 -15.67 6.86
C THR A 163 17.78 -16.03 6.74
N LEU A 164 17.38 -17.21 7.22
CA LEU A 164 16.00 -17.70 7.17
C LEU A 164 15.55 -18.23 8.54
N PRO A 165 14.24 -18.20 8.85
CA PRO A 165 13.72 -18.72 10.11
C PRO A 165 13.60 -20.25 10.13
N ALA A 166 13.59 -20.89 8.95
CA ALA A 166 13.57 -22.33 8.77
C ALA A 166 14.15 -22.70 7.39
N ASP A 167 14.32 -24.00 7.16
CA ASP A 167 14.57 -24.60 5.85
C ASP A 167 13.51 -25.69 5.62
N GLY A 168 13.21 -26.01 4.37
CA GLY A 168 12.18 -26.97 4.00
C GLY A 168 12.02 -27.07 2.49
N GLU A 169 11.26 -28.07 2.08
CA GLU A 169 11.14 -28.48 0.68
C GLU A 169 10.01 -27.76 -0.06
N VAL A 170 10.29 -27.33 -1.28
CA VAL A 170 9.33 -26.66 -2.17
C VAL A 170 9.34 -27.28 -3.55
N ALA A 171 8.16 -27.63 -4.07
CA ALA A 171 7.95 -28.07 -5.44
C ALA A 171 7.84 -26.87 -6.40
N TYR A 172 8.98 -26.26 -6.76
CA TYR A 172 9.00 -25.12 -7.68
C TYR A 172 8.76 -25.53 -9.14
N ALA A 173 7.76 -24.93 -9.79
CA ALA A 173 7.43 -25.14 -11.20
C ALA A 173 7.81 -23.92 -12.05
N GLN A 174 8.20 -24.14 -13.32
CA GLN A 174 8.38 -23.03 -14.26
C GLN A 174 7.03 -22.43 -14.67
N ARG A 175 6.91 -21.11 -14.64
CA ARG A 175 5.67 -20.42 -15.06
C ARG A 175 5.28 -20.72 -16.51
N ALA A 176 6.27 -20.92 -17.39
CA ALA A 176 6.05 -21.34 -18.77
C ALA A 176 5.37 -22.71 -18.87
N GLU A 177 5.81 -23.67 -18.07
CA GLU A 177 5.24 -25.03 -18.07
C GLU A 177 3.86 -25.07 -17.41
N LEU A 178 3.64 -24.26 -16.36
CA LEU A 178 2.31 -24.09 -15.78
C LEU A 178 1.32 -23.49 -16.77
N GLY A 179 1.72 -22.44 -17.50
CA GLY A 179 0.88 -21.85 -18.56
C GLY A 179 0.58 -22.84 -19.69
N GLU A 180 1.58 -23.63 -20.12
CA GLU A 180 1.38 -24.70 -21.10
C GLU A 180 0.41 -25.78 -20.58
N ALA A 181 0.61 -26.26 -19.35
CA ALA A 181 -0.24 -27.28 -18.73
C ALA A 181 -1.68 -26.77 -18.57
N THR A 182 -1.86 -25.53 -18.10
CA THR A 182 -3.16 -24.87 -17.94
C THR A 182 -3.88 -24.74 -19.28
N ALA A 183 -3.18 -24.36 -20.35
CA ALA A 183 -3.79 -24.31 -21.68
C ALA A 183 -4.22 -25.70 -22.17
N ARG A 184 -3.36 -26.71 -21.99
CA ARG A 184 -3.62 -28.08 -22.43
C ARG A 184 -4.76 -28.75 -21.69
N ILE A 185 -4.88 -28.58 -20.37
CA ILE A 185 -5.99 -29.16 -19.60
C ILE A 185 -7.32 -28.52 -19.99
N MET A 186 -7.34 -27.21 -20.26
CA MET A 186 -8.54 -26.53 -20.76
C MET A 186 -9.00 -27.09 -22.11
N ILE A 187 -8.06 -27.33 -23.03
CA ILE A 187 -8.37 -27.87 -24.37
C ILE A 187 -8.79 -29.34 -24.29
N ARG A 188 -8.13 -30.12 -23.42
CA ARG A 188 -8.43 -31.54 -23.20
C ARG A 188 -9.80 -31.74 -22.55
N GLY A 189 -10.20 -30.85 -21.64
CA GLY A 189 -11.42 -30.98 -20.84
C GLY A 189 -11.33 -32.04 -19.73
N GLY A 190 -12.45 -32.25 -19.04
CA GLY A 190 -12.56 -33.10 -17.85
C GLY A 190 -12.35 -32.34 -16.54
N TYR A 191 -12.28 -33.08 -15.43
CA TYR A 191 -12.03 -32.55 -14.07
C TYR A 191 -13.13 -31.59 -13.58
N GLU A 192 -14.37 -31.81 -14.01
CA GLU A 192 -15.52 -31.02 -13.60
C GLU A 192 -15.73 -31.12 -12.08
N ASN A 193 -15.78 -29.96 -11.44
CA ASN A 193 -15.90 -29.77 -10.00
C ASN A 193 -14.78 -30.44 -9.17
N GLN A 194 -13.58 -30.54 -9.75
CA GLN A 194 -12.40 -31.10 -9.09
C GLN A 194 -11.33 -30.03 -8.81
N ILE A 195 -10.52 -30.32 -7.79
CA ILE A 195 -9.26 -29.65 -7.53
C ILE A 195 -8.16 -30.53 -8.13
N VAL A 196 -7.27 -29.93 -8.92
CA VAL A 196 -6.11 -30.59 -9.51
C VAL A 196 -4.83 -29.87 -9.10
N LEU A 197 -3.72 -30.61 -9.01
CA LEU A 197 -2.41 -30.05 -8.69
C LEU A 197 -1.52 -30.02 -9.92
N PHE A 198 -0.93 -28.84 -10.19
CA PHE A 198 0.16 -28.70 -11.16
C PHE A 198 1.46 -28.39 -10.44
N THR A 199 2.20 -29.45 -10.15
CA THR A 199 3.48 -29.41 -9.45
C THR A 199 4.51 -30.26 -10.22
N PRO A 200 5.81 -30.00 -10.06
CA PRO A 200 6.84 -30.94 -10.48
C PRO A 200 6.80 -32.19 -9.59
N GLU A 201 7.46 -33.27 -10.02
CA GLU A 201 7.59 -34.52 -9.25
C GLU A 201 8.76 -34.49 -8.26
N GLU A 202 9.49 -33.38 -8.20
CA GLU A 202 10.68 -33.19 -7.37
C GLU A 202 10.57 -31.88 -6.59
N THR A 203 11.25 -31.83 -5.45
CA THR A 203 11.31 -30.72 -4.51
C THR A 203 12.75 -30.22 -4.38
N ILE A 204 12.91 -29.03 -3.78
CA ILE A 204 14.21 -28.48 -3.43
C ILE A 204 14.13 -27.67 -2.13
N THR A 205 15.21 -27.73 -1.35
CA THR A 205 15.39 -26.97 -0.09
C THR A 205 16.05 -25.60 -0.31
N ALA A 206 15.95 -24.70 0.67
CA ALA A 206 16.68 -23.44 0.66
C ALA A 206 18.18 -23.65 0.55
N LYS A 207 18.69 -24.65 1.27
CA LYS A 207 20.10 -25.03 1.27
C LYS A 207 20.58 -25.42 -0.13
N GLU A 208 19.85 -26.30 -0.81
CA GLU A 208 20.20 -26.73 -2.17
C GLU A 208 20.11 -25.57 -3.17
N ILE A 209 19.15 -24.65 -3.02
CA ILE A 209 19.11 -23.43 -3.84
C ILE A 209 20.38 -22.59 -3.61
N VAL A 210 20.83 -22.42 -2.36
CA VAL A 210 22.07 -21.70 -2.04
C VAL A 210 23.30 -22.40 -2.62
N ASP A 211 23.33 -23.73 -2.61
CA ASP A 211 24.40 -24.51 -3.25
C ASP A 211 24.40 -24.28 -4.77
N ILE A 212 23.24 -24.30 -5.44
CA ILE A 212 23.12 -23.99 -6.88
C ILE A 212 23.56 -22.54 -7.18
N ILE A 213 23.20 -21.57 -6.32
CA ILE A 213 23.68 -20.19 -6.44
C ILE A 213 25.21 -20.18 -6.41
N ASN A 214 25.82 -20.88 -5.46
CA ASN A 214 27.27 -20.92 -5.31
C ASN A 214 27.97 -21.59 -6.49
N GLU A 215 27.49 -22.75 -6.91
CA GLU A 215 28.02 -23.49 -8.07
C GLU A 215 27.92 -22.68 -9.36
N THR A 216 26.80 -22.00 -9.58
CA THR A 216 26.53 -21.30 -10.85
C THR A 216 27.17 -19.92 -10.90
N THR A 217 27.23 -19.21 -9.76
CA THR A 217 27.65 -17.80 -9.73
C THR A 217 29.04 -17.58 -9.13
N GLY A 218 29.53 -18.48 -8.29
CA GLY A 218 30.78 -18.35 -7.53
C GLY A 218 30.73 -17.42 -6.32
N ARG A 219 29.53 -17.01 -5.88
CA ARG A 219 29.33 -15.92 -4.88
C ARG A 219 29.60 -16.30 -3.41
N GLN A 220 29.84 -17.58 -3.09
CA GLN A 220 30.15 -18.05 -1.73
C GLN A 220 29.11 -17.59 -0.67
N VAL A 221 27.84 -17.65 -1.04
CA VAL A 221 26.67 -17.37 -0.21
C VAL A 221 26.55 -18.42 0.88
N LYS A 222 26.36 -17.98 2.14
CA LYS A 222 26.15 -18.84 3.30
C LYS A 222 24.68 -18.81 3.71
N LEU A 223 24.08 -19.99 3.91
CA LEU A 223 22.77 -20.09 4.55
C LEU A 223 22.92 -20.10 6.07
N ASN A 224 22.18 -19.22 6.75
CA ASN A 224 22.12 -19.08 8.19
C ASN A 224 20.67 -19.26 8.66
N VAL A 225 20.30 -20.47 9.06
CA VAL A 225 18.96 -20.75 9.60
C VAL A 225 18.96 -20.45 11.10
N ILE A 226 18.06 -19.58 11.55
CA ILE A 226 17.94 -19.16 12.94
C ILE A 226 16.51 -19.35 13.46
N PRO A 227 16.28 -19.51 14.78
CA PRO A 227 14.92 -19.61 15.32
C PRO A 227 14.03 -18.43 14.90
N ARG A 228 12.75 -18.72 14.66
CA ARG A 228 11.73 -17.75 14.25
C ARG A 228 11.76 -16.45 15.07
N GLU A 229 11.83 -16.57 16.40
CA GLU A 229 11.83 -15.43 17.31
C GLU A 229 13.03 -14.52 17.08
N LYS A 230 14.20 -15.11 16.81
CA LYS A 230 15.41 -14.35 16.48
C LYS A 230 15.32 -13.72 15.09
N TYR A 231 14.72 -14.42 14.13
CA TYR A 231 14.49 -13.89 12.79
C TYR A 231 13.60 -12.64 12.81
N LEU A 232 12.54 -12.65 13.62
CA LEU A 232 11.62 -11.51 13.77
C LEU A 232 12.25 -10.30 14.49
N GLN A 233 13.39 -10.48 15.16
CA GLN A 233 14.14 -9.44 15.88
C GLN A 233 15.26 -8.80 15.05
N LEU A 234 15.46 -9.22 13.79
CA LEU A 234 16.51 -8.66 12.93
C LEU A 234 16.33 -7.14 12.77
N SER A 235 17.36 -6.37 13.13
CA SER A 235 17.37 -4.89 13.10
C SER A 235 18.71 -4.33 12.60
N GLY A 236 18.72 -3.04 12.22
CA GLY A 236 19.97 -2.31 11.93
C GLY A 236 20.83 -2.91 10.81
N ALA A 237 22.06 -3.31 11.14
CA ALA A 237 23.06 -3.84 10.19
C ALA A 237 22.64 -5.16 9.51
N ASP A 238 21.78 -5.95 10.17
CA ASP A 238 21.22 -7.20 9.64
C ASP A 238 19.95 -6.94 8.79
N ASN A 239 19.42 -5.72 8.86
CA ASN A 239 18.37 -5.18 7.99
C ASN A 239 18.90 -4.03 7.10
N PRO A 240 19.93 -4.25 6.26
CA PRO A 240 20.64 -3.19 5.54
C PRO A 240 19.79 -2.46 4.49
N ARG A 241 18.56 -2.92 4.21
CA ARG A 241 17.62 -2.25 3.30
C ARG A 241 16.41 -1.63 4.02
N GLY A 242 16.40 -1.60 5.36
CA GLY A 242 15.35 -0.98 6.15
C GLY A 242 13.97 -1.61 5.89
N LYS A 243 13.93 -2.94 5.70
CA LYS A 243 12.68 -3.67 5.49
C LYS A 243 11.81 -3.57 6.74
N PRO A 244 10.50 -3.37 6.58
CA PRO A 244 9.61 -3.19 7.71
C PRO A 244 9.35 -4.56 8.38
N LYS A 245 8.87 -4.56 9.62
CA LYS A 245 8.69 -5.79 10.42
C LYS A 245 7.76 -6.79 9.75
N GLU A 246 6.77 -6.28 9.02
CA GLU A 246 5.78 -7.04 8.26
C GLU A 246 6.43 -7.92 7.19
N HIS A 247 7.55 -7.48 6.59
CA HIS A 247 8.31 -8.29 5.64
C HIS A 247 8.87 -9.54 6.32
N PHE A 248 9.53 -9.37 7.48
CA PHE A 248 10.08 -10.50 8.23
C PHE A 248 8.97 -11.41 8.75
N GLN A 249 7.85 -10.85 9.21
CA GLN A 249 6.68 -11.63 9.62
C GLN A 249 6.15 -12.48 8.47
N MET A 250 6.01 -11.90 7.28
CA MET A 250 5.52 -12.59 6.08
C MET A 250 6.45 -13.73 5.66
N ILE A 251 7.75 -13.45 5.52
CA ILE A 251 8.74 -14.49 5.18
C ILE A 251 8.73 -15.60 6.23
N ALA A 252 8.69 -15.24 7.51
CA ALA A 252 8.66 -16.22 8.57
C ALA A 252 7.40 -17.09 8.53
N THR A 253 6.21 -16.51 8.31
CA THR A 253 4.97 -17.30 8.16
C THR A 253 5.03 -18.23 6.93
N MET A 254 5.63 -17.80 5.82
CA MET A 254 5.81 -18.68 4.65
C MET A 254 6.73 -19.87 4.98
N TRP A 255 7.83 -19.63 5.70
CA TRP A 255 8.78 -20.68 6.07
C TRP A 255 8.27 -21.62 7.17
N ASP A 256 7.38 -21.17 8.05
CA ASP A 256 6.66 -22.07 8.98
C ASP A 256 5.82 -23.09 8.18
N GLU A 257 5.07 -22.65 7.17
CA GLU A 257 4.28 -23.53 6.30
C GLU A 257 5.16 -24.45 5.44
N ILE A 258 6.25 -23.92 4.87
CA ILE A 258 7.21 -24.71 4.08
C ILE A 258 7.84 -25.81 4.94
N SER A 259 8.32 -25.48 6.14
CA SER A 259 8.94 -26.44 7.05
C SER A 259 7.93 -27.44 7.64
N ALA A 260 6.66 -27.07 7.73
CA ALA A 260 5.55 -27.99 8.05
C ALA A 260 5.15 -28.90 6.87
N GLY A 261 5.71 -28.66 5.67
CA GLY A 261 5.51 -29.48 4.49
C GLY A 261 4.34 -29.05 3.60
N SER A 262 3.79 -27.86 3.78
CA SER A 262 2.67 -27.36 2.96
C SER A 262 3.01 -27.24 1.46
N LEU A 263 4.29 -27.27 1.07
CA LEU A 263 4.75 -27.13 -0.33
C LEU A 263 5.58 -28.31 -0.86
N LEU A 264 5.64 -29.44 -0.13
CA LEU A 264 6.32 -30.66 -0.60
C LEU A 264 5.41 -31.59 -1.42
N THR A 265 4.12 -31.27 -1.52
CA THR A 265 3.15 -32.12 -2.24
C THR A 265 3.43 -32.08 -3.74
N THR A 266 3.58 -33.26 -4.35
CA THR A 266 3.80 -33.45 -5.78
C THR A 266 2.67 -34.28 -6.41
N ASP A 267 2.40 -34.09 -7.69
CA ASP A 267 1.34 -34.79 -8.42
C ASP A 267 1.74 -35.08 -9.89
N PRO A 268 1.51 -36.30 -10.41
CA PRO A 268 1.93 -36.68 -11.77
C PRO A 268 1.09 -36.04 -12.89
N LEU A 269 -0.04 -35.41 -12.58
CA LEU A 269 -0.97 -34.87 -13.58
C LEU A 269 -0.30 -33.82 -14.48
N MET A 270 0.58 -32.98 -13.94
CA MET A 270 1.30 -31.99 -14.75
C MET A 270 2.13 -32.66 -15.85
N ARG A 271 2.83 -33.75 -15.52
CA ARG A 271 3.57 -34.58 -16.50
C ARG A 271 2.63 -35.17 -17.55
N GLU A 272 1.50 -35.72 -17.11
CA GLU A 272 0.51 -36.33 -18.01
C GLU A 272 -0.10 -35.33 -18.99
N ILE A 273 -0.44 -34.13 -18.51
CA ILE A 273 -1.00 -33.05 -19.34
C ILE A 273 0.06 -32.48 -20.29
N LEU A 274 1.30 -32.28 -19.84
CA LEU A 274 2.40 -31.84 -20.70
C LEU A 274 2.84 -32.92 -21.71
N GLY A 275 2.62 -34.20 -21.40
CA GLY A 275 3.12 -35.33 -22.20
C GLY A 275 4.64 -35.51 -22.12
N ARG A 276 5.29 -34.88 -21.13
CA ARG A 276 6.73 -34.91 -20.87
C ARG A 276 6.98 -34.62 -19.39
N LYS A 277 8.15 -35.01 -18.88
CA LYS A 277 8.54 -34.65 -17.52
C LYS A 277 8.64 -33.11 -17.39
N PRO A 278 8.04 -32.50 -16.34
CA PRO A 278 8.27 -31.10 -15.99
C PRO A 278 9.75 -30.87 -15.67
N THR A 279 10.20 -29.63 -15.79
CA THR A 279 11.56 -29.25 -15.38
C THR A 279 11.70 -29.39 -13.87
N THR A 280 12.80 -29.95 -13.39
CA THR A 280 13.07 -30.05 -11.95
C THR A 280 13.28 -28.66 -11.35
N PRO A 281 12.95 -28.44 -10.07
CA PRO A 281 13.24 -27.18 -9.38
C PRO A 281 14.72 -26.75 -9.50
N GLN A 282 15.63 -27.72 -9.37
CA GLN A 282 17.08 -27.56 -9.47
C GLN A 282 17.47 -27.01 -10.84
N ASP A 283 17.00 -27.64 -11.92
CA ASP A 283 17.29 -27.23 -13.29
C ASP A 283 16.66 -25.87 -13.62
N ALA A 284 15.48 -25.59 -13.09
CA ALA A 284 14.81 -24.30 -13.26
C ALA A 284 15.63 -23.15 -12.64
N VAL A 285 16.04 -23.27 -11.38
CA VAL A 285 16.89 -22.28 -10.69
C VAL A 285 18.23 -22.12 -11.42
N LYS A 286 18.87 -23.24 -11.78
CA LYS A 286 20.16 -23.24 -12.50
C LYS A 286 20.05 -22.56 -13.86
N LYS A 287 18.97 -22.78 -14.59
CA LYS A 287 18.69 -22.12 -15.88
C LYS A 287 18.54 -20.61 -15.70
N LEU A 288 17.74 -20.15 -14.74
CA LEU A 288 17.56 -18.71 -14.45
C LEU A 288 18.90 -18.02 -14.14
N LEU A 289 19.75 -18.65 -13.33
CA LEU A 289 21.08 -18.13 -12.97
C LEU A 289 22.10 -18.19 -14.11
N LYS A 290 21.97 -19.14 -15.05
CA LYS A 290 22.80 -19.19 -16.26
C LYS A 290 22.42 -18.11 -17.27
N GLU A 291 21.13 -17.87 -17.46
CA GLU A 291 20.60 -16.84 -18.35
C GLU A 291 20.89 -15.43 -17.79
N ASN A 292 20.81 -15.28 -16.46
CA ASN A 292 21.18 -14.06 -15.78
C ASN A 292 21.89 -14.38 -14.45
N ARG A 293 23.22 -14.21 -14.41
CA ARG A 293 24.03 -14.44 -13.19
C ARG A 293 23.66 -13.53 -12.02
N ASP A 294 22.99 -12.42 -12.31
CA ASP A 294 22.48 -11.45 -11.34
C ASP A 294 20.94 -11.54 -11.28
N TYR A 295 20.38 -12.73 -11.51
CA TYR A 295 18.94 -12.94 -11.42
C TYR A 295 18.42 -12.57 -10.04
N VAL A 296 17.49 -11.63 -10.01
CA VAL A 296 16.78 -11.21 -8.81
C VAL A 296 15.36 -10.88 -9.20
N ASP A 297 14.44 -11.66 -8.66
CA ASP A 297 13.06 -11.25 -8.48
C ASP A 297 12.88 -10.86 -7.01
N THR A 298 12.65 -9.57 -6.77
CA THR A 298 12.30 -9.11 -5.42
C THR A 298 10.79 -9.19 -5.28
N LEU A 299 10.23 -9.42 -4.09
CA LEU A 299 8.77 -9.41 -3.93
C LEU A 299 8.14 -8.18 -4.57
N ARG A 300 8.76 -7.00 -4.38
CA ARG A 300 8.34 -5.74 -4.99
C ARG A 300 8.36 -5.79 -6.52
N ARG A 301 9.48 -6.18 -7.12
CA ARG A 301 9.64 -6.30 -8.59
C ARG A 301 8.68 -7.34 -9.15
N HIS A 302 8.47 -8.45 -8.45
CA HIS A 302 7.53 -9.49 -8.83
C HIS A 302 6.11 -8.94 -8.85
N MET A 303 5.68 -8.32 -7.75
CA MET A 303 4.37 -7.68 -7.62
C MET A 303 4.16 -6.58 -8.68
N GLN A 304 5.18 -5.77 -8.98
CA GLN A 304 5.12 -4.71 -9.99
C GLN A 304 5.11 -5.24 -11.44
N ASN A 305 6.05 -6.10 -11.79
CA ASN A 305 6.27 -6.53 -13.19
C ASN A 305 5.37 -7.69 -13.60
N VAL A 306 4.97 -8.56 -12.67
CA VAL A 306 4.19 -9.77 -12.95
C VAL A 306 2.71 -9.56 -12.66
N HIS A 307 2.40 -8.84 -11.58
CA HIS A 307 1.02 -8.64 -11.12
C HIS A 307 0.48 -7.21 -11.29
N GLY A 308 1.30 -6.28 -11.79
CA GLY A 308 0.88 -4.89 -12.02
C GLY A 308 0.55 -4.10 -10.74
N VAL A 309 0.93 -4.62 -9.56
CA VAL A 309 0.75 -3.93 -8.28
C VAL A 309 1.86 -2.90 -8.13
N ASN A 310 1.55 -1.67 -8.51
CA ASN A 310 2.35 -0.52 -8.11
C ASN A 310 2.00 -0.15 -6.67
N ASP A 311 2.85 -0.54 -5.70
CA ASP A 311 2.95 0.27 -4.50
C ASP A 311 4.35 0.40 -3.89
N MET A 312 4.56 1.60 -3.31
CA MET A 312 5.69 2.08 -2.50
C MET A 312 6.98 2.48 -3.22
N SER A 313 6.93 3.68 -3.81
CA SER A 313 7.99 4.68 -4.06
C SER A 313 9.39 4.19 -4.44
N ASP A 314 9.87 4.61 -5.62
CA ASP A 314 11.29 4.58 -5.97
C ASP A 314 12.14 5.18 -4.84
N ILE A 315 12.95 4.36 -4.18
CA ILE A 315 13.98 4.85 -3.27
C ILE A 315 15.06 5.50 -4.12
N LYS A 316 14.87 6.79 -4.38
CA LYS A 316 15.81 7.63 -5.11
C LYS A 316 17.05 7.86 -4.24
N HIS A 317 18.18 7.30 -4.64
CA HIS A 317 19.46 7.56 -3.98
C HIS A 317 19.88 9.02 -4.17
N ALA A 318 20.24 9.70 -3.08
CA ALA A 318 20.69 11.09 -3.14
C ALA A 318 22.08 11.22 -3.77
N CYS A 319 22.24 12.18 -4.68
CA CYS A 319 23.54 12.57 -5.25
C CYS A 319 24.49 13.04 -4.14
N THR A 320 25.81 12.94 -4.36
CA THR A 320 26.85 13.23 -3.36
C THR A 320 26.71 14.64 -2.77
N HIS A 321 26.34 15.62 -3.60
CA HIS A 321 26.10 16.99 -3.13
C HIS A 321 24.88 17.09 -2.21
N CYS A 322 23.73 16.53 -2.60
CA CYS A 322 22.53 16.54 -1.78
C CYS A 322 22.74 15.78 -0.46
N ARG A 323 23.54 14.71 -0.50
CA ARG A 323 23.91 13.89 0.67
C ARG A 323 24.81 14.66 1.64
N LYS A 324 25.86 15.35 1.15
CA LYS A 324 26.73 16.20 1.99
C LYS A 324 25.99 17.36 2.64
N GLN A 325 25.00 17.94 1.96
CA GLN A 325 24.17 19.02 2.53
C GLN A 325 22.98 18.52 3.36
N LYS A 326 22.90 17.21 3.67
CA LYS A 326 21.78 16.58 4.39
C LYS A 326 20.41 17.00 3.86
N SER A 327 20.27 17.12 2.54
CA SER A 327 19.09 17.69 1.91
C SER A 327 18.45 16.73 0.91
N ARG A 328 17.11 16.76 0.79
CA ARG A 328 16.37 15.81 -0.06
C ARG A 328 16.78 15.93 -1.51
N CYS A 329 17.18 14.80 -2.11
CA CYS A 329 17.50 14.69 -3.52
C CYS A 329 16.29 14.16 -4.28
N GLN A 330 15.91 14.81 -5.37
CA GLN A 330 14.73 14.45 -6.15
C GLN A 330 14.99 13.37 -7.21
N GLY A 331 16.22 12.82 -7.25
CA GLY A 331 16.67 11.90 -8.30
C GLY A 331 16.77 12.56 -9.69
N GLY A 332 17.08 11.74 -10.71
CA GLY A 332 17.34 12.19 -12.08
C GLY A 332 18.82 12.60 -12.30
N PRO A 333 19.46 12.24 -13.42
CA PRO A 333 20.80 12.72 -13.78
C PRO A 333 20.74 13.85 -14.84
N PRO A 334 21.15 15.10 -14.52
CA PRO A 334 21.44 15.64 -13.19
C PRO A 334 20.15 15.86 -12.37
N CYS A 335 20.26 15.86 -11.03
CA CYS A 335 19.07 16.02 -10.20
C CYS A 335 18.60 17.47 -10.21
N ASN A 336 17.28 17.69 -10.19
CA ASN A 336 16.67 19.03 -10.31
C ASN A 336 17.24 20.06 -9.32
N LYS A 337 17.60 19.64 -8.11
CA LYS A 337 18.18 20.53 -7.11
C LYS A 337 19.59 20.97 -7.47
N CYS A 338 20.40 20.08 -8.03
CA CYS A 338 21.72 20.41 -8.55
C CYS A 338 21.61 21.27 -9.81
N LEU A 339 20.68 20.94 -10.71
CA LEU A 339 20.41 21.69 -11.93
C LEU A 339 20.00 23.14 -11.64
N ARG A 340 19.03 23.37 -10.75
CA ARG A 340 18.59 24.74 -10.37
C ARG A 340 19.66 25.56 -9.67
N ARG A 341 20.63 24.90 -9.03
CA ARG A 341 21.73 25.56 -8.31
C ARG A 341 23.00 25.70 -9.16
N GLY A 342 22.99 25.24 -10.41
CA GLY A 342 24.14 25.34 -11.31
C GLY A 342 25.38 24.57 -10.82
N ILE A 343 25.18 23.49 -10.06
CA ILE A 343 26.26 22.70 -9.44
C ILE A 343 26.30 21.28 -10.00
N HIS A 344 27.52 20.75 -10.19
CA HIS A 344 27.75 19.44 -10.78
C HIS A 344 27.06 18.31 -9.98
N CYS A 345 26.22 17.53 -10.66
CA CYS A 345 25.50 16.44 -10.03
C CYS A 345 26.28 15.13 -10.17
N SER A 346 26.54 14.42 -9.07
CA SER A 346 27.23 13.13 -9.12
C SER A 346 26.42 11.99 -9.78
N LEU A 347 25.16 12.24 -10.15
CA LEU A 347 24.33 11.28 -10.88
C LEU A 347 24.53 11.39 -12.40
N GLU A 348 25.17 12.46 -12.87
CA GLU A 348 25.47 12.72 -14.27
C GLU A 348 26.54 11.72 -14.76
N ARG A 349 26.19 10.83 -15.72
CA ARG A 349 27.14 9.87 -16.30
C ARG A 349 28.12 10.62 -17.21
N ARG A 350 29.41 10.61 -16.87
CA ARG A 350 30.48 11.08 -17.77
C ARG A 350 30.83 9.99 -18.78
N ALA A 351 30.90 10.37 -20.06
CA ALA A 351 31.91 9.83 -20.95
C ALA A 351 33.26 10.49 -20.59
N GLU A 352 34.33 9.72 -20.41
CA GLU A 352 35.68 10.14 -20.00
C GLU A 352 36.59 10.56 -21.19
N PRO A 353 37.86 11.09 -21.02
CA PRO A 353 38.63 11.45 -19.79
C PRO A 353 39.45 12.80 -19.79
N HIS A 354 40.07 13.09 -18.62
CA HIS A 354 41.31 13.87 -18.29
C HIS A 354 41.32 15.41 -18.06
N PRO A 355 42.31 15.99 -17.33
CA PRO A 355 43.25 15.47 -16.30
C PRO A 355 43.24 16.27 -14.94
N ALA A 356 44.08 15.82 -13.99
CA ALA A 356 44.14 16.18 -12.58
C ALA A 356 44.64 17.61 -12.23
N GLU A 357 44.23 18.12 -11.05
CA GLU A 357 44.82 19.28 -10.37
C GLU A 357 45.00 19.03 -8.84
N PRO A 358 45.93 19.75 -8.18
CA PRO A 358 46.75 19.26 -7.06
C PRO A 358 46.14 19.48 -5.66
N PRO A 359 46.70 18.87 -4.60
CA PRO A 359 46.20 19.02 -3.23
C PRO A 359 46.85 20.21 -2.51
N ASP A 360 46.12 20.80 -1.56
CA ASP A 360 46.64 21.85 -0.68
C ASP A 360 45.97 21.76 0.72
N PRO A 361 46.50 22.39 1.79
CA PRO A 361 47.38 21.80 2.82
C PRO A 361 46.68 21.65 4.20
N PRO A 362 47.35 21.15 5.27
CA PRO A 362 46.68 20.69 6.50
C PRO A 362 46.55 21.75 7.61
N ARG A 363 45.75 21.38 8.64
CA ARG A 363 45.58 21.92 10.03
C ARG A 363 44.52 23.04 10.20
N MET A 364 43.72 23.11 11.27
CA MET A 364 43.97 22.89 12.72
C MET A 364 42.76 22.37 13.54
N LEU A 365 43.09 21.86 14.73
CA LEU A 365 42.26 21.34 15.84
C LEU A 365 41.34 22.36 16.52
N GLN A 366 40.20 21.89 17.05
CA GLN A 366 39.67 22.01 18.44
C GLN A 366 38.15 21.69 18.51
N PRO A 367 37.50 21.45 19.68
CA PRO A 367 37.90 20.96 21.01
C PRO A 367 37.07 19.69 21.42
N PRO A 368 37.22 19.07 22.62
CA PRO A 368 36.59 17.77 22.90
C PRO A 368 35.07 17.90 23.11
N PRO A 369 34.25 16.89 22.74
CA PRO A 369 32.81 16.96 22.98
C PRO A 369 32.51 16.92 24.48
N ALA A 370 31.61 17.79 24.90
CA ALA A 370 30.96 17.75 26.20
C ALA A 370 30.21 16.42 26.41
N GLN A 371 30.01 16.09 27.68
CA GLN A 371 29.37 14.85 28.18
C GLN A 371 27.98 14.61 27.55
N PRO A 372 27.51 13.36 27.47
CA PRO A 372 26.28 13.02 26.76
C PRO A 372 25.07 13.58 27.50
N GLU A 373 24.38 14.52 26.87
CA GLU A 373 22.99 14.85 27.19
C GLU A 373 22.13 13.61 26.94
N ALA A 374 21.08 13.42 27.75
CA ALA A 374 20.15 12.30 27.61
C ALA A 374 19.65 12.21 26.15
N ASP A 375 19.53 10.98 25.65
CA ASP A 375 19.23 10.65 24.26
C ASP A 375 18.03 11.48 23.75
N ASP A 376 18.22 12.29 22.69
CA ASP A 376 17.23 13.24 22.15
C ASP A 376 15.87 12.55 21.86
N SER A 377 15.91 11.24 21.60
CA SER A 377 14.77 10.34 21.40
C SER A 377 13.87 10.15 22.64
N ASP A 378 14.46 10.11 23.85
CA ASP A 378 13.71 9.91 25.10
C ASP A 378 12.90 11.16 25.46
N GLN A 379 13.47 12.33 25.16
CA GLN A 379 12.82 13.61 25.42
C GLN A 379 11.63 13.86 24.47
N GLU A 380 11.73 13.48 23.20
CA GLU A 380 10.59 13.58 22.27
C GLU A 380 9.43 12.68 22.69
N SER A 381 9.74 11.43 23.06
CA SER A 381 8.76 10.46 23.51
C SER A 381 7.96 10.95 24.73
N HIS A 382 8.64 11.63 25.67
CA HIS A 382 8.00 12.23 26.84
C HIS A 382 6.91 13.25 26.46
N TYR A 383 7.23 14.22 25.61
CA TYR A 383 6.30 15.28 25.24
C TYR A 383 5.17 14.80 24.31
N ILE A 384 5.43 13.80 23.46
CA ILE A 384 4.36 13.11 22.72
C ILE A 384 3.39 12.39 23.67
N GLY A 385 3.90 11.79 24.75
CA GLY A 385 3.05 11.26 25.81
C GLY A 385 2.15 12.32 26.45
N ILE A 386 2.68 13.53 26.70
CA ILE A 386 1.87 14.66 27.21
C ILE A 386 0.79 15.07 26.22
N TYR A 387 1.09 15.08 24.92
CA TYR A 387 0.09 15.36 23.89
C TYR A 387 -1.12 14.40 23.99
N PHE A 388 -0.87 13.09 24.04
CA PHE A 388 -1.94 12.09 24.11
C PHE A 388 -2.72 12.14 25.44
N ASN A 389 -2.06 12.49 26.54
CA ASN A 389 -2.71 12.53 27.85
C ASN A 389 -3.50 13.82 28.12
N VAL A 390 -3.09 14.95 27.54
CA VAL A 390 -3.63 16.28 27.90
C VAL A 390 -4.43 16.92 26.76
N PHE A 391 -3.90 16.86 25.53
CA PHE A 391 -4.50 17.52 24.37
C PHE A 391 -5.48 16.62 23.61
N HIS A 392 -5.06 15.39 23.30
CA HIS A 392 -5.83 14.43 22.52
C HIS A 392 -7.25 14.16 23.06
N PRO A 393 -7.53 14.11 24.38
CA PRO A 393 -8.90 13.90 24.87
C PRO A 393 -9.90 14.98 24.46
N ARG A 394 -9.43 16.22 24.21
CA ARG A 394 -10.26 17.33 23.68
C ARG A 394 -10.29 17.36 22.15
N TRP A 395 -9.21 16.90 21.52
CA TRP A 395 -8.98 16.93 20.07
C TRP A 395 -8.60 15.54 19.54
N PRO A 396 -9.52 14.56 19.53
CA PRO A 396 -9.20 13.16 19.26
C PRO A 396 -9.22 12.86 17.75
N PHE A 397 -8.31 13.49 17.00
CA PHE A 397 -8.21 13.34 15.54
C PHE A 397 -6.86 12.77 15.07
N VAL A 398 -6.05 12.24 15.99
CA VAL A 398 -4.84 11.45 15.70
C VAL A 398 -4.94 10.16 16.50
N HIS A 399 -5.06 9.02 15.84
CA HIS A 399 -5.29 7.73 16.51
C HIS A 399 -4.06 7.26 17.30
N GLN A 400 -4.17 7.14 18.63
CA GLN A 400 -3.05 6.75 19.49
C GLN A 400 -2.56 5.32 19.24
N GLY A 401 -3.48 4.36 19.06
CA GLY A 401 -3.13 2.95 18.90
C GLY A 401 -2.37 2.62 17.60
N SER A 402 -2.47 3.47 16.58
CA SER A 402 -1.71 3.32 15.32
C SER A 402 -0.51 4.26 15.22
N PHE A 403 -0.38 5.22 16.15
CA PHE A 403 0.71 6.19 16.15
C PHE A 403 2.04 5.52 16.58
N GLY A 404 3.07 5.60 15.73
CA GLY A 404 4.35 4.92 15.98
C GLY A 404 5.59 5.59 15.40
N ASN A 405 6.71 4.86 15.38
CA ASN A 405 8.03 5.39 15.01
C ASN A 405 8.20 5.75 13.51
N HIS A 406 7.16 5.57 12.70
CA HIS A 406 7.19 5.79 11.24
C HIS A 406 6.27 6.91 10.77
N GLU A 407 5.77 7.72 11.71
CA GLU A 407 4.87 8.82 11.42
C GLU A 407 5.53 9.95 10.62
N ALA A 408 4.70 10.68 9.87
CA ALA A 408 5.17 11.80 9.07
C ALA A 408 5.93 12.80 9.98
N PRO A 409 7.17 13.22 9.64
CA PRO A 409 7.95 14.10 10.51
C PRO A 409 7.23 15.40 10.89
N LEU A 410 6.40 15.95 9.99
CA LEU A 410 5.57 17.12 10.27
C LEU A 410 4.54 16.86 11.39
N LEU A 411 3.87 15.70 11.37
CA LEU A 411 2.88 15.32 12.36
C LEU A 411 3.51 15.16 13.75
N VAL A 412 4.60 14.39 13.83
CA VAL A 412 5.35 14.19 15.08
C VAL A 412 5.79 15.52 15.67
N LYS A 413 6.36 16.41 14.85
CA LYS A 413 6.84 17.71 15.35
C LYS A 413 5.69 18.65 15.72
N SER A 414 4.56 18.64 15.02
CA SER A 414 3.36 19.40 15.42
C SER A 414 2.77 18.91 16.74
N MET A 415 2.74 17.59 16.98
CA MET A 415 2.33 17.03 18.27
C MET A 415 3.32 17.38 19.38
N LEU A 416 4.63 17.36 19.07
CA LEU A 416 5.68 17.75 20.00
C LEU A 416 5.54 19.20 20.45
N VAL A 417 5.21 20.14 19.54
CA VAL A 417 4.91 21.55 19.90
C VAL A 417 3.82 21.63 20.95
N LEU A 418 2.70 20.92 20.74
CA LEU A 418 1.59 20.91 21.69
C LEU A 418 1.97 20.23 23.01
N GLY A 419 2.70 19.11 22.98
CA GLY A 419 3.21 18.45 24.18
C GLY A 419 4.15 19.33 25.00
N LEU A 420 5.09 20.01 24.33
CA LEU A 420 5.98 21.00 24.94
C LEU A 420 5.19 22.13 25.60
N TRP A 421 4.15 22.63 24.93
CA TRP A 421 3.31 23.71 25.45
C TRP A 421 2.48 23.28 26.66
N MET A 422 1.83 22.12 26.56
CA MET A 422 0.97 21.53 27.60
C MET A 422 1.75 21.08 28.84
N SER A 423 3.07 20.91 28.73
CA SER A 423 3.93 20.65 29.90
C SER A 423 3.94 21.79 30.92
N LYS A 424 3.53 23.01 30.52
CA LYS A 424 3.56 24.25 31.33
C LYS A 424 4.94 24.64 31.86
N GLN A 425 6.02 24.01 31.38
CA GLN A 425 7.39 24.36 31.72
C GLN A 425 7.84 25.54 30.85
N ARG A 426 8.21 26.68 31.45
CA ARG A 426 8.59 27.90 30.70
C ARG A 426 9.64 27.65 29.61
N LYS A 427 10.67 26.84 29.90
CA LYS A 427 11.71 26.47 28.92
C LYS A 427 11.14 25.64 27.76
N ALA A 428 10.23 24.70 28.04
CA ALA A 428 9.59 23.89 27.01
C ALA A 428 8.60 24.71 26.16
N GLN A 429 7.84 25.61 26.78
CA GLN A 429 6.94 26.53 26.08
C GLN A 429 7.70 27.47 25.12
N SER A 430 8.87 27.97 25.52
CA SER A 430 9.74 28.72 24.60
C SER A 430 10.17 27.88 23.40
N LYS A 431 10.60 26.63 23.64
CA LYS A 431 10.96 25.68 22.56
C LYS A 431 9.76 25.37 21.65
N ALA A 432 8.54 25.31 22.19
CA ALA A 432 7.32 25.08 21.42
C ALA A 432 7.10 26.22 20.41
N ILE A 433 7.29 27.47 20.82
CA ILE A 433 7.18 28.65 19.95
C ILE A 433 8.23 28.61 18.84
N ASP A 434 9.49 28.35 19.18
CA ASP A 434 10.58 28.26 18.19
C ASP A 434 10.32 27.16 17.16
N LEU A 435 9.93 25.98 17.64
CA LEU A 435 9.60 24.84 16.78
C LEU A 435 8.36 25.13 15.92
N HIS A 436 7.33 25.77 16.47
CA HIS A 436 6.14 26.18 15.72
C HIS A 436 6.49 27.12 14.55
N ASN A 437 7.37 28.10 14.77
CA ASN A 437 7.83 29.01 13.72
C ASN A 437 8.57 28.26 12.59
N VAL A 438 9.45 27.33 12.94
CA VAL A 438 10.17 26.48 11.98
C VAL A 438 9.18 25.61 11.20
N LEU A 439 8.19 25.03 11.87
CA LEU A 439 7.16 24.20 11.23
C LEU A 439 6.28 25.00 10.27
N GLY A 440 5.89 26.22 10.62
CA GLY A 440 5.10 27.08 9.73
C GLY A 440 5.82 27.35 8.41
N LEU A 441 7.14 27.57 8.45
CA LEU A 441 7.96 27.70 7.24
C LEU A 441 8.03 26.38 6.45
N ALA A 442 8.22 25.25 7.13
CA ALA A 442 8.31 23.94 6.50
C ALA A 442 7.00 23.52 5.82
N ILE A 443 5.84 23.84 6.42
CA ILE A 443 4.51 23.59 5.86
C ILE A 443 4.32 24.39 4.57
N ARG A 444 4.63 25.68 4.61
CA ARG A 444 4.49 26.59 3.44
C ARG A 444 5.45 26.24 2.31
N GLN A 445 6.64 25.73 2.60
CA GLN A 445 7.58 25.25 1.57
C GLN A 445 7.13 23.96 0.87
N GLN A 446 6.13 23.28 1.43
CA GLN A 446 5.62 22.00 0.93
C GLN A 446 4.23 22.12 0.30
N THR A 447 3.74 23.33 0.00
CA THR A 447 2.41 23.56 -0.61
C THR A 447 2.18 22.69 -1.84
N ASP A 448 3.16 22.56 -2.73
CA ASP A 448 3.05 21.71 -3.93
C ASP A 448 2.78 20.22 -3.63
N ALA A 449 3.08 19.77 -2.40
CA ALA A 449 2.90 18.38 -1.98
C ALA A 449 1.56 18.10 -1.30
N TRP A 450 0.85 19.13 -0.81
CA TRP A 450 -0.37 18.94 -0.01
C TRP A 450 -1.54 19.84 -0.42
N ASP A 451 -1.27 21.00 -1.01
CA ASP A 451 -2.29 21.99 -1.39
C ASP A 451 -2.94 21.58 -2.71
N ALA A 452 -4.10 20.93 -2.61
CA ALA A 452 -4.83 20.52 -3.80
C ALA A 452 -5.46 21.71 -4.53
N SER A 453 -5.58 22.90 -3.91
CA SER A 453 -6.16 24.08 -4.56
C SER A 453 -5.36 24.54 -5.78
N ILE A 454 -4.05 24.32 -5.79
CA ILE A 454 -3.12 24.72 -6.85
C ILE A 454 -2.78 23.61 -7.87
N ALA A 455 -3.23 22.37 -7.65
CA ALA A 455 -2.93 21.25 -8.52
C ALA A 455 -3.88 21.18 -9.74
N ASP A 456 -3.34 20.93 -10.95
CA ASP A 456 -4.15 20.67 -12.15
C ASP A 456 -5.05 19.44 -11.95
N ALA A 457 -6.25 19.48 -12.55
CA ALA A 457 -7.37 18.57 -12.33
C ALA A 457 -7.13 17.09 -12.72
N THR A 458 -5.88 16.67 -12.96
CA THR A 458 -5.48 15.34 -13.43
C THR A 458 -4.59 14.57 -12.45
N SER A 459 -4.36 15.06 -11.23
CA SER A 459 -3.64 14.31 -10.19
C SER A 459 -4.57 13.27 -9.53
N THR A 460 -4.29 11.99 -9.74
CA THR A 460 -4.87 10.85 -9.02
C THR A 460 -4.65 11.03 -7.50
N CYS A 461 -5.71 11.42 -6.79
CA CYS A 461 -5.64 12.00 -5.45
C CYS A 461 -5.34 10.97 -4.34
N LYS A 462 -4.11 10.99 -3.81
CA LYS A 462 -3.81 10.43 -2.48
C LYS A 462 -4.18 11.48 -1.43
N TRP A 463 -4.91 11.10 -0.37
CA TRP A 463 -5.19 11.99 0.76
C TRP A 463 -3.98 12.04 1.71
N PRO A 464 -3.27 13.16 1.84
CA PRO A 464 -2.10 13.25 2.72
C PRO A 464 -2.54 13.50 4.17
N ILE A 465 -3.29 12.57 4.77
CA ILE A 465 -4.00 12.76 6.03
C ILE A 465 -3.08 13.21 7.18
N SER A 466 -1.90 12.58 7.34
CA SER A 466 -0.92 12.96 8.37
C SER A 466 -0.40 14.38 8.20
N THR A 467 -0.24 14.85 6.96
CA THR A 467 0.15 16.23 6.67
C THR A 467 -0.98 17.19 7.04
N TYR A 468 -2.23 16.84 6.72
CA TYR A 468 -3.40 17.66 7.08
C TYR A 468 -3.63 17.73 8.58
N GLN A 469 -3.47 16.62 9.30
CA GLN A 469 -3.46 16.59 10.76
C GLN A 469 -2.36 17.49 11.33
N ALA A 470 -1.14 17.44 10.78
CA ALA A 470 -0.03 18.29 11.20
C ALA A 470 -0.31 19.79 11.01
N ILE A 471 -0.92 20.16 9.88
CA ILE A 471 -1.33 21.53 9.56
C ILE A 471 -2.44 21.99 10.51
N LEU A 472 -3.44 21.15 10.77
CA LEU A 472 -4.53 21.49 11.69
C LEU A 472 -4.01 21.68 13.13
N LEU A 473 -3.11 20.81 13.61
CA LEU A 473 -2.44 20.98 14.90
C LEU A 473 -1.63 22.27 14.97
N HIS A 474 -0.94 22.63 13.88
CA HIS A 474 -0.21 23.89 13.77
C HIS A 474 -1.16 25.09 13.92
N ILE A 475 -2.30 25.10 13.22
CA ILE A 475 -3.30 26.16 13.30
C ILE A 475 -3.92 26.25 14.71
N ILE A 476 -4.24 25.10 15.33
CA ILE A 476 -4.77 25.06 16.70
C ILE A 476 -3.76 25.69 17.66
N PHE A 477 -2.47 25.34 17.55
CA PHE A 477 -1.43 25.96 18.38
C PHE A 477 -1.31 27.47 18.15
N ALA A 478 -1.38 27.94 16.91
CA ALA A 478 -1.35 29.37 16.60
C ALA A 478 -2.49 30.13 17.31
N GLY A 479 -3.67 29.51 17.39
CA GLY A 479 -4.80 29.97 18.18
C GLY A 479 -4.54 30.03 19.68
N LEU A 480 -4.08 28.92 20.26
CA LEU A 480 -3.78 28.79 21.68
C LEU A 480 -2.69 29.79 22.14
N TYR A 481 -1.65 29.96 21.34
CA TYR A 481 -0.54 30.84 21.62
C TYR A 481 -0.95 32.33 21.63
N ARG A 482 -1.84 32.74 20.71
CA ARG A 482 -2.34 34.14 20.66
C ARG A 482 -3.45 34.43 21.67
N GLY A 483 -4.15 33.41 22.18
CA GLY A 483 -5.17 33.57 23.23
C GLY A 483 -4.63 33.87 24.63
N GLY A 484 -3.30 33.93 24.80
CA GLY A 484 -2.64 34.11 26.10
C GLY A 484 -2.17 35.53 26.45
N GLY A 485 -2.58 36.57 25.71
CA GLY A 485 -2.15 37.95 25.97
C GLY A 485 -3.29 38.96 25.77
N GLU A 486 -3.82 39.46 26.90
CA GLU A 486 -4.75 40.58 27.10
C GLU A 486 -6.03 40.63 26.22
N LEU A 487 -7.16 40.59 26.93
CA LEU A 487 -8.53 40.70 26.42
C LEU A 487 -8.72 41.93 25.53
N ASP A 488 -8.99 41.71 24.24
CA ASP A 488 -9.69 42.69 23.41
C ASP A 488 -11.20 42.38 23.43
N ILE A 489 -12.00 43.44 23.47
CA ILE A 489 -13.40 43.43 23.95
C ILE A 489 -14.39 42.78 22.95
N ASP A 490 -13.91 42.40 21.76
CA ASP A 490 -14.65 41.55 20.80
C ASP A 490 -14.01 40.15 20.73
N LEU A 491 -14.45 39.28 21.66
CA LEU A 491 -13.92 37.94 21.93
C LEU A 491 -14.19 36.92 20.81
N LYS A 492 -13.64 37.13 19.62
CA LYS A 492 -13.40 36.04 18.66
C LYS A 492 -11.89 35.82 18.54
N PRO A 493 -11.38 34.58 18.73
CA PRO A 493 -10.01 34.23 18.39
C PRO A 493 -9.69 34.69 16.97
N SER A 494 -8.53 35.34 16.76
CA SER A 494 -8.07 35.74 15.43
C SER A 494 -6.74 35.07 15.07
N LEU A 495 -6.66 34.55 13.84
CA LEU A 495 -5.43 33.97 13.29
C LEU A 495 -4.58 35.06 12.65
N ALA A 496 -3.26 34.87 12.64
CA ALA A 496 -2.40 35.68 11.79
C ALA A 496 -2.78 35.47 10.31
N PRO A 497 -2.59 36.45 9.42
CA PRO A 497 -2.97 36.31 8.01
C PRO A 497 -2.38 35.07 7.33
N ALA A 498 -1.15 34.68 7.69
CA ALA A 498 -0.51 33.48 7.15
C ALA A 498 -1.17 32.17 7.61
N ASP A 499 -1.70 32.13 8.83
CA ASP A 499 -2.35 30.94 9.40
C ASP A 499 -3.82 30.86 8.96
N ALA A 500 -4.45 32.02 8.72
CA ALA A 500 -5.76 32.11 8.09
C ALA A 500 -5.74 31.63 6.63
N ASP A 501 -4.75 32.06 5.83
CA ASP A 501 -4.52 31.55 4.46
C ASP A 501 -4.26 30.03 4.47
N LEU A 502 -3.48 29.54 5.44
CA LEU A 502 -3.21 28.12 5.60
C LEU A 502 -4.49 27.32 5.91
N LEU A 503 -5.35 27.83 6.80
CA LEU A 503 -6.65 27.24 7.12
C LEU A 503 -7.56 27.22 5.89
N GLU A 504 -7.63 28.32 5.14
CA GLU A 504 -8.44 28.41 3.92
C GLU A 504 -7.99 27.41 2.85
N ARG A 505 -6.69 27.32 2.57
CA ARG A 505 -6.11 26.35 1.62
C ARG A 505 -6.38 24.91 2.04
N LEU A 506 -6.29 24.61 3.34
CA LEU A 506 -6.60 23.29 3.86
C LEU A 506 -8.07 22.92 3.61
N VAL A 507 -9.01 23.85 3.86
CA VAL A 507 -10.43 23.65 3.57
C VAL A 507 -10.68 23.43 2.08
N ILE A 508 -10.14 24.29 1.22
CA ILE A 508 -10.30 24.17 -0.24
C ILE A 508 -9.74 22.83 -0.72
N SER A 509 -8.59 22.41 -0.18
CA SER A 509 -7.98 21.13 -0.51
C SER A 509 -8.90 19.97 -0.11
N CYS A 510 -9.39 19.94 1.13
CA CYS A 510 -10.30 18.88 1.61
C CYS A 510 -11.59 18.81 0.78
N LYS A 511 -12.15 19.97 0.37
CA LYS A 511 -13.32 20.04 -0.52
C LYS A 511 -13.02 19.47 -1.90
N LYS A 512 -11.92 19.90 -2.53
CA LYS A 512 -11.53 19.44 -3.87
C LYS A 512 -11.21 17.95 -3.91
N LEU A 513 -10.63 17.43 -2.82
CA LEU A 513 -10.34 16.01 -2.63
C LEU A 513 -11.57 15.18 -2.24
N GLY A 514 -12.74 15.81 -2.05
CA GLY A 514 -13.98 15.13 -1.72
C GLY A 514 -14.00 14.52 -0.31
N MET A 515 -13.18 15.01 0.62
CA MET A 515 -13.01 14.42 1.95
C MET A 515 -14.25 14.55 2.83
N PHE A 516 -15.17 15.48 2.56
CA PHE A 516 -16.39 15.68 3.35
C PHE A 516 -17.59 14.84 2.87
N TYR A 517 -17.39 13.96 1.88
CA TYR A 517 -18.45 13.11 1.34
C TYR A 517 -18.19 11.65 1.69
N TYR A 518 -19.11 11.03 2.44
CA TYR A 518 -18.90 9.71 3.01
C TYR A 518 -18.64 8.61 1.99
N PRO A 519 -19.35 8.54 0.84
CA PRO A 519 -19.00 7.57 -0.20
C PRO A 519 -17.56 7.70 -0.70
N ASN A 520 -16.99 8.90 -0.79
CA ASN A 520 -15.57 9.06 -1.12
C ASN A 520 -14.66 8.56 0.00
N ILE A 521 -15.01 8.80 1.28
CA ILE A 521 -14.27 8.26 2.43
C ILE A 521 -14.29 6.73 2.40
N LEU A 522 -15.45 6.14 2.16
CA LEU A 522 -15.61 4.69 2.06
C LEU A 522 -14.86 4.14 0.85
N GLU A 523 -14.96 4.75 -0.33
CA GLU A 523 -14.24 4.33 -1.53
C GLU A 523 -12.71 4.43 -1.37
N HIS A 524 -12.24 5.43 -0.63
CA HIS A 524 -10.81 5.61 -0.36
C HIS A 524 -10.23 4.47 0.49
N TYR A 525 -11.02 3.89 1.40
CA TYR A 525 -10.55 2.87 2.35
C TYR A 525 -11.23 1.49 2.20
N SER A 526 -12.16 1.33 1.25
CA SER A 526 -12.81 0.05 0.92
C SER A 526 -11.84 -0.99 0.35
N ASN A 527 -10.63 -0.56 -0.01
CA ASN A 527 -9.56 -1.41 -0.53
C ASN A 527 -8.47 -1.78 0.50
N SER A 528 -8.67 -1.48 1.79
CA SER A 528 -7.72 -1.84 2.86
C SER A 528 -7.79 -3.33 3.22
N ILE A 529 -6.62 -3.97 3.37
CA ILE A 529 -6.42 -5.44 3.48
C ILE A 529 -7.01 -6.06 4.76
N LEU A 530 -7.47 -5.24 5.72
CA LEU A 530 -7.95 -5.70 7.03
C LEU A 530 -9.16 -4.86 7.51
N PRO A 531 -10.36 -5.46 7.74
CA PRO A 531 -11.58 -4.74 8.12
C PRO A 531 -11.43 -3.81 9.34
N GLY A 532 -10.64 -4.22 10.34
CA GLY A 532 -10.36 -3.41 11.54
C GLY A 532 -9.50 -2.16 11.27
N PHE A 533 -8.63 -2.19 10.25
CA PHE A 533 -7.85 -1.02 9.83
C PHE A 533 -8.68 -0.08 8.95
N SER A 534 -9.62 -0.60 8.15
CA SER A 534 -10.58 0.20 7.39
C SER A 534 -11.40 1.10 8.31
N TRP A 535 -11.87 0.56 9.45
CA TRP A 535 -12.59 1.33 10.46
C TRP A 535 -11.76 2.48 11.02
N VAL A 536 -10.53 2.21 11.46
CA VAL A 536 -9.61 3.24 11.99
C VAL A 536 -9.42 4.35 10.96
N SER A 537 -9.11 4.00 9.72
CA SER A 537 -8.85 4.99 8.67
C SER A 537 -10.08 5.82 8.30
N ILE A 538 -11.27 5.23 8.30
CA ILE A 538 -12.53 5.94 8.08
C ILE A 538 -12.80 6.91 9.25
N GLU A 539 -12.66 6.45 10.49
CA GLU A 539 -12.83 7.28 11.67
C GLU A 539 -11.79 8.39 11.76
N ASP A 540 -10.55 8.14 11.32
CA ASP A 540 -9.47 9.12 11.27
C ASP A 540 -9.85 10.32 10.38
N VAL A 541 -10.38 10.06 9.18
CA VAL A 541 -10.86 11.14 8.29
C VAL A 541 -12.09 11.85 8.86
N LYS A 542 -13.06 11.11 9.40
CA LYS A 542 -14.27 11.71 10.01
C LYS A 542 -13.91 12.64 11.17
N ARG A 543 -13.00 12.21 12.05
CA ARG A 543 -12.54 12.96 13.23
C ARG A 543 -11.69 14.15 12.83
N PHE A 544 -10.81 14.00 11.84
CA PHE A 544 -10.07 15.11 11.24
C PHE A 544 -11.02 16.17 10.65
N ASN A 545 -11.99 15.77 9.82
CA ASN A 545 -12.95 16.69 9.21
C ASN A 545 -13.80 17.43 10.24
N LEU A 546 -14.22 16.74 11.30
CA LEU A 546 -14.96 17.35 12.40
C LEU A 546 -14.10 18.34 13.20
N ALA A 547 -12.82 18.01 13.43
CA ALA A 547 -11.87 18.91 14.06
C ALA A 547 -11.61 20.16 13.19
N LEU A 548 -11.47 19.99 11.87
CA LEU A 548 -11.32 21.08 10.92
C LEU A 548 -12.55 22.01 10.94
N PHE A 549 -13.76 21.46 10.94
CA PHE A 549 -14.99 22.23 11.09
C PHE A 549 -15.02 23.05 12.40
N LYS A 550 -14.64 22.44 13.53
CA LYS A 550 -14.56 23.14 14.83
C LYS A 550 -13.57 24.31 14.78
N VAL A 551 -12.42 24.13 14.14
CA VAL A 551 -11.41 25.19 13.98
C VAL A 551 -11.94 26.31 13.07
N CYS A 552 -12.53 26.00 11.92
CA CYS A 552 -13.14 26.99 11.03
C CYS A 552 -14.21 27.84 11.74
N ARG A 553 -15.04 27.19 12.57
CA ARG A 553 -16.05 27.84 13.41
C ARG A 553 -15.42 28.78 14.44
N ALA A 554 -14.40 28.31 15.17
CA ALA A 554 -13.73 29.07 16.22
C ALA A 554 -13.10 30.38 15.71
N PHE A 555 -12.58 30.40 14.48
CA PHE A 555 -11.93 31.57 13.87
C PHE A 555 -12.82 32.38 12.93
N GLY A 556 -14.13 32.10 12.87
CA GLY A 556 -15.08 32.97 12.17
C GLY A 556 -14.89 33.08 10.66
N ILE A 557 -14.39 32.04 9.97
CA ILE A 557 -14.50 31.92 8.50
C ILE A 557 -15.97 31.60 8.15
N LEU A 558 -16.88 32.50 8.54
CA LEU A 558 -18.33 32.39 8.32
C LEU A 558 -19.00 33.71 7.92
N ASP A 559 -18.44 34.89 8.18
CA ASP A 559 -19.19 36.16 8.04
C ASP A 559 -18.44 37.26 7.27
N LYS A 560 -18.30 37.12 5.95
CA LYS A 560 -18.21 38.31 5.07
C LYS A 560 -19.22 38.16 3.93
N GLU A 561 -20.07 39.17 3.81
CA GLU A 561 -21.21 39.25 2.87
C GLU A 561 -20.80 38.99 1.42
N GLU A 562 -21.78 38.45 0.67
CA GLU A 562 -21.67 38.07 -0.75
C GLU A 562 -21.24 39.25 -1.65
N GLY A 563 -19.95 39.30 -1.96
CA GLY A 563 -19.45 39.95 -3.18
C GLY A 563 -19.38 38.93 -4.31
N ILE A 564 -20.18 39.14 -5.36
CA ILE A 564 -20.20 38.49 -6.69
C ILE A 564 -19.19 37.32 -6.84
N ILE A 565 -19.66 36.09 -6.60
CA ILE A 565 -18.90 34.87 -6.90
C ILE A 565 -18.93 34.64 -8.43
N MET A 566 -17.75 34.66 -9.06
CA MET A 566 -17.59 34.22 -10.45
C MET A 566 -17.86 32.69 -10.55
N PRO A 567 -18.53 32.19 -11.60
CA PRO A 567 -18.77 30.76 -11.73
C PRO A 567 -17.44 30.00 -11.85
N GLY A 568 -17.13 29.13 -10.87
CA GLY A 568 -15.96 28.26 -10.90
C GLY A 568 -14.97 28.39 -9.72
N THR A 569 -15.18 29.32 -8.77
CA THR A 569 -14.36 29.41 -7.56
C THR A 569 -14.97 28.67 -6.37
N THR A 570 -14.30 27.63 -5.89
CA THR A 570 -14.70 26.89 -4.68
C THR A 570 -14.48 27.78 -3.44
N SER A 571 -15.56 28.13 -2.72
CA SER A 571 -15.46 28.93 -1.50
C SER A 571 -14.69 28.21 -0.38
N GLY A 572 -13.75 28.90 0.26
CA GLY A 572 -13.00 28.46 1.44
C GLY A 572 -13.82 28.34 2.74
N ARG A 573 -15.13 28.63 2.69
CA ARG A 573 -16.06 28.53 3.83
C ARG A 573 -16.52 27.10 4.07
N LEU A 574 -16.27 26.52 5.25
CA LEU A 574 -16.77 25.18 5.62
C LEU A 574 -18.00 25.29 6.53
N ARG A 575 -19.15 24.74 6.09
CA ARG A 575 -20.42 24.75 6.83
C ARG A 575 -20.82 23.34 7.27
N ALA A 576 -21.71 23.23 8.25
CA ALA A 576 -22.23 21.94 8.69
C ALA A 576 -22.93 21.16 7.56
N CYS A 577 -23.55 21.85 6.59
CA CYS A 577 -24.14 21.23 5.40
C CYS A 577 -23.12 20.55 4.47
N ASP A 578 -21.84 20.93 4.57
CA ASP A 578 -20.77 20.34 3.77
C ASP A 578 -20.33 18.98 4.37
N LEU A 579 -20.64 18.70 5.64
CA LEU A 579 -20.27 17.46 6.35
C LEU A 579 -21.25 16.31 6.04
N GLN A 580 -21.13 15.75 4.83
CA GLN A 580 -21.96 14.67 4.31
C GLN A 580 -21.44 13.29 4.73
N PHE A 581 -21.30 13.08 6.04
CA PHE A 581 -20.89 11.81 6.66
C PHE A 581 -21.49 11.65 8.07
N PRO A 582 -21.68 10.42 8.56
CA PRO A 582 -22.20 10.20 9.92
C PRO A 582 -21.19 10.68 10.98
N PRO A 583 -21.61 11.08 12.18
CA PRO A 583 -20.68 11.47 13.24
C PRO A 583 -19.70 10.33 13.60
N PRO A 584 -18.48 10.64 14.09
CA PRO A 584 -17.55 9.64 14.63
C PRO A 584 -18.22 8.78 15.71
N LYS A 585 -17.92 7.47 15.73
CA LYS A 585 -18.51 6.50 16.67
C LYS A 585 -17.43 5.80 17.50
N ASN A 586 -17.87 5.01 18.48
CA ASN A 586 -17.06 4.10 19.31
C ASN A 586 -15.76 4.73 19.86
N SER A 587 -15.89 5.79 20.67
CA SER A 587 -14.76 6.46 21.32
C SER A 587 -13.88 5.54 22.20
N PRO A 588 -14.42 4.54 22.91
CA PRO A 588 -13.57 3.56 23.62
C PRO A 588 -12.62 2.83 22.67
N LEU A 589 -13.11 2.35 21.52
CA LEU A 589 -12.30 1.67 20.51
C LEU A 589 -11.27 2.61 19.87
N TRP A 590 -11.66 3.85 19.57
CA TRP A 590 -10.73 4.87 19.05
C TRP A 590 -9.57 5.19 20.00
N ASN A 591 -9.79 5.06 21.32
CA ASN A 591 -8.78 5.35 22.33
C ASN A 591 -8.01 4.11 22.80
N ALA A 592 -8.30 2.93 22.24
CA ALA A 592 -7.59 1.70 22.59
C ALA A 592 -6.14 1.76 22.09
N VAL A 593 -5.20 1.49 22.98
CA VAL A 593 -3.75 1.48 22.69
C VAL A 593 -3.22 0.06 22.62
N THR A 594 -3.78 -0.83 23.45
CA THR A 594 -3.41 -2.25 23.49
C THR A 594 -4.41 -3.12 22.73
N LYS A 595 -3.97 -4.32 22.35
CA LYS A 595 -4.83 -5.32 21.71
C LYS A 595 -6.01 -5.71 22.61
N ASP A 596 -5.81 -5.84 23.91
CA ASP A 596 -6.85 -6.25 24.85
C ASP A 596 -7.92 -5.14 25.01
N GLU A 597 -7.51 -3.87 25.08
CA GLU A 597 -8.43 -2.73 25.06
C GLU A 597 -9.24 -2.67 23.77
N TRP A 598 -8.58 -2.96 22.64
CA TRP A 598 -9.20 -2.99 21.31
C TRP A 598 -10.26 -4.09 21.22
N GLU A 599 -9.92 -5.32 21.60
CA GLU A 599 -10.84 -6.46 21.59
C GLU A 599 -12.01 -6.25 22.55
N SER A 600 -11.78 -5.62 23.71
CA SER A 600 -12.84 -5.30 24.67
C SER A 600 -13.80 -4.20 24.18
N ALA A 601 -13.35 -3.29 23.33
CA ALA A 601 -14.14 -2.18 22.81
C ALA A 601 -14.75 -2.47 21.44
N ALA A 602 -14.34 -3.56 20.79
CA ALA A 602 -14.83 -3.98 19.49
C ALA A 602 -16.33 -4.32 19.54
N THR A 603 -17.10 -3.80 18.59
CA THR A 603 -18.55 -4.03 18.48
C THR A 603 -18.90 -4.58 17.10
N ALA A 604 -20.05 -5.25 17.00
CA ALA A 604 -20.55 -5.77 15.72
C ALA A 604 -20.81 -4.67 14.65
N ASP A 605 -20.87 -3.40 15.06
CA ASP A 605 -21.06 -2.27 14.15
C ASP A 605 -19.76 -1.80 13.46
N MET A 606 -18.60 -2.36 13.81
CA MET A 606 -17.33 -2.07 13.12
C MET A 606 -17.39 -2.38 11.63
N ASP A 607 -18.11 -3.44 11.26
CA ASP A 607 -18.23 -3.93 9.88
C ASP A 607 -19.38 -3.30 9.09
N ARG A 608 -20.17 -2.38 9.69
CA ARG A 608 -21.29 -1.69 9.02
C ARG A 608 -20.88 -0.60 8.01
N HIS A 609 -19.60 -0.49 7.67
CA HIS A 609 -19.08 0.54 6.77
C HIS A 609 -19.09 0.01 5.33
N SER A 610 -20.19 0.23 4.60
CA SER A 610 -20.37 -0.26 3.23
C SER A 610 -20.60 0.89 2.25
N ILE A 611 -19.87 0.90 1.13
CA ILE A 611 -20.14 1.83 0.01
C ILE A 611 -21.59 1.70 -0.51
N TYR A 612 -22.24 0.56 -0.28
CA TYR A 612 -23.61 0.28 -0.69
C TYR A 612 -24.67 0.70 0.35
N ASP A 613 -24.23 1.06 1.56
CA ASP A 613 -25.07 1.65 2.61
C ASP A 613 -24.33 2.84 3.26
N PRO A 614 -24.28 4.01 2.58
CA PRO A 614 -23.56 5.17 3.08
C PRO A 614 -24.31 5.90 4.20
N LEU A 615 -25.38 5.32 4.76
CA LEU A 615 -26.16 5.86 5.88
C LEU A 615 -26.53 7.35 5.71
N PRO A 616 -27.14 7.76 4.57
CA PRO A 616 -27.39 9.18 4.28
C PRO A 616 -28.30 9.85 5.31
N GLN A 617 -29.13 9.08 6.03
CA GLN A 617 -30.00 9.59 7.09
C GLN A 617 -29.24 9.99 8.35
N GLU A 618 -28.04 9.44 8.59
CA GLU A 618 -27.23 9.73 9.76
C GLU A 618 -26.22 10.88 9.55
N TRP A 619 -26.18 11.49 8.36
CA TRP A 619 -25.18 12.51 8.04
C TRP A 619 -25.36 13.78 8.88
N ILE A 620 -24.22 14.36 9.31
CA ILE A 620 -24.19 15.62 10.07
C ILE A 620 -24.93 16.73 9.30
N SER A 621 -24.83 16.74 7.97
CA SER A 621 -25.54 17.68 7.09
C SER A 621 -27.06 17.72 7.29
N ASN A 622 -27.69 16.62 7.74
CA ASN A 622 -29.14 16.56 7.97
C ASN A 622 -29.57 17.33 9.21
N SER A 623 -28.64 17.63 10.11
CA SER A 623 -28.86 18.42 11.33
C SER A 623 -28.07 19.73 11.30
N ALA A 624 -27.71 20.22 10.11
CA ALA A 624 -26.85 21.39 9.94
C ALA A 624 -27.34 22.61 10.75
N ASP A 625 -28.63 22.93 10.69
CA ASP A 625 -29.21 24.07 11.42
C ASP A 625 -29.01 23.95 12.95
N ILE A 626 -29.14 22.74 13.50
CA ILE A 626 -28.94 22.48 14.93
C ILE A 626 -27.45 22.53 15.29
N VAL A 627 -26.59 21.93 14.47
CA VAL A 627 -25.13 21.90 14.69
C VAL A 627 -24.54 23.31 14.65
N GLU A 628 -25.03 24.17 13.75
CA GLU A 628 -24.62 25.57 13.65
C GLU A 628 -25.07 26.40 14.88
N LEU A 629 -26.14 25.98 15.59
CA LEU A 629 -26.64 26.61 16.82
C LEU A 629 -25.92 26.11 18.10
N VAL A 630 -25.63 24.80 18.20
CA VAL A 630 -25.12 24.14 19.43
C VAL A 630 -23.62 24.34 19.67
N VAL A 631 -22.80 24.51 18.63
CA VAL A 631 -21.32 24.60 18.76
C VAL A 631 -20.86 26.00 19.26
N THR A 632 -21.75 26.80 19.82
CA THR A 632 -21.50 28.19 20.26
C THR A 632 -20.80 28.31 21.63
N GLY A 633 -20.33 27.21 22.25
CA GLY A 633 -19.99 27.22 23.68
C GLY A 633 -18.69 26.55 24.17
N PHE A 634 -17.75 26.13 23.32
CA PHE A 634 -16.51 25.52 23.82
C PHE A 634 -15.31 26.47 23.74
N PRO A 635 -14.72 26.90 24.88
CA PRO A 635 -13.41 27.56 24.87
C PRO A 635 -12.34 26.57 24.37
N LEU A 636 -11.30 27.08 23.72
CA LEU A 636 -10.18 26.29 23.17
C LEU A 636 -9.28 25.65 24.27
N ASP A 637 -9.63 25.76 25.56
CA ASP A 637 -8.81 25.39 26.73
C ASP A 637 -9.10 24.03 27.38
#